data_AF-A0A1V2LQE6-F1
#
_entry.id   AF-A0A1V2LQE6-F1
#
_cell.length_a   1.000
_cell.length_b   1.000
_cell.length_c   1.000
_cell.angle_alpha   90.00
_cell.angle_beta   90.00
_cell.angle_gamma   90.00
#
_symmetry.space_group_name_H-M   'P 1'
#
loop_
_entity.id
_entity.type
_entity.pdbx_description
1 polymer ?
#
loop_
_entity_poly.entity_id
_entity_poly.type
_entity_poly.pdbx_seq_one_letter_code
_entity_poly.pdbx_strand_id
1 'polypeptide(L)'
;MELNPRFVFFMLVLFWIMTSDPNVQERYPSNINRSKILEFAKEEINSTRSAMLSDYESGYGNITGFHLSYGDSKLGKNYSGPIEHPFVENENFSILPNVISRRAANIWNSEGQVVQLPKDRADAHMGVIGIKNNTGVYPLNITGSVKGTFIKVEFEDSPLHPIPLPIPKYLADLYEYRLHERLKRDIDYNNPTGEDNDSFDLPIPQPDDSGIKKVGNITVPEGIVKLSFFNHDPVPNAEIDFNGTTLLSLNLRLNDEFESDEHVMSLHGIYDQGTGNIIVGSRSAKFHGIAALPQLSLQNGEQYQKSKMALFGDFNQTKIEDLKFQTVEDLVDASEECEYVGYFHVESTNLTKEELQQIDYELLNPIGRPHRKIPNLKLTSGLLYSPNCAIALDLHDCQGLRDQVYDNGLKRIILVASIVVLCQILILIRQMAQTNTPSALSKLSFWTISLMNMADGSMSVISLLCSMIFTDLYIQFAVCAFLAFTCSSVYEMKYAIQIYCTQLNERPLDWRTMLQGTPIDERAERLDQANNRTNENGQNTTNNGQTMTADEHAVGAELYTRHFFTMLVFLFVLLSVITWPKKHRQVFEYIFLTIFNSFWIPQIYRNILRGSRTSFGWEFIIGTSILRLVPVIYVESFPNPFNHHRDIFFVVFLVIWMSVQIAMMVLQEILGPRFFLSEDYLPKAYDYHPIITKGDIESGFHFDAENLICKGDSSNDEDSRTLTYVTDCAICMQKLEIPVVNKPGETNQELNSPSPSHQSLESSSSLLPSFGKATNIIARRKYMVTPCNHVFHTDCLENWMMYKLQCPYNNIDDGSIMTVTERQFKACLFDMDGLLIDSETIYTISFSDILKNKFNRPEGLTWDVKVKLQGLPGPQASQVAIDHYGLAGEITADELYQLTSKRQEELWPEVAVLPGVEKLIRYLKEKNIPICVCTSSHSDKYKLKTSHHQALFQLFDGNVITGDNPTILNKGKPLPFIWWLGLETLNSRYGTDIKPEECLIFEDAMPGFISGKRSGGYVVWVPDSRALEVIPDSEIKKLVGENNEHGVILESLEEFKPELYKL
;
A
#
# COMPACT_ATOMS: atom_id res chain seq x y z
N MET A 1 -6.16 8.86 19.53
CA MET A 1 -6.71 8.53 18.20
C MET A 1 -8.18 8.92 18.22
N GLU A 2 -8.47 10.20 18.05
CA GLU A 2 -9.85 10.68 17.98
C GLU A 2 -10.36 10.40 16.56
N LEU A 3 -11.21 9.39 16.40
CA LEU A 3 -11.86 9.15 15.12
C LEU A 3 -12.74 10.36 14.80
N ASN A 4 -12.51 10.96 13.62
CA ASN A 4 -13.28 12.10 13.15
C ASN A 4 -14.79 11.78 13.21
N PRO A 5 -15.60 12.55 13.95
CA PRO A 5 -17.03 12.25 14.13
C PRO A 5 -17.80 12.23 12.80
N ARG A 6 -17.32 12.93 11.77
CA ARG A 6 -17.89 12.86 10.41
C ARG A 6 -17.63 11.52 9.72
N PHE A 7 -16.46 10.92 9.98
CA PHE A 7 -16.11 9.60 9.46
C PHE A 7 -16.92 8.50 10.16
N VAL A 8 -17.08 8.59 11.47
CA VAL A 8 -17.94 7.66 12.22
C VAL A 8 -19.40 7.79 11.78
N PHE A 9 -19.89 9.02 11.61
CA PHE A 9 -21.24 9.26 11.10
C PHE A 9 -21.43 8.71 9.69
N PHE A 10 -20.47 8.93 8.78
CA PHE A 10 -20.52 8.37 7.44
C PHE A 10 -20.48 6.84 7.46
N MET A 11 -19.64 6.22 8.28
CA MET A 11 -19.58 4.75 8.42
C MET A 11 -20.86 4.19 9.03
N LEU A 12 -21.47 4.88 10.00
CA LEU A 12 -22.77 4.49 10.55
C LEU A 12 -23.89 4.62 9.50
N VAL A 13 -23.87 5.66 8.67
CA VAL A 13 -24.82 5.82 7.56
C VAL A 13 -24.59 4.75 6.50
N LEU A 14 -23.34 4.44 6.15
CA LEU A 14 -23.00 3.37 5.18
C LEU A 14 -23.42 1.99 5.70
N PHE A 15 -23.14 1.68 6.97
CA PHE A 15 -23.60 0.46 7.62
C PHE A 15 -25.12 0.42 7.72
N TRP A 16 -25.78 1.52 8.02
CA TRP A 16 -27.24 1.60 8.08
C TRP A 16 -27.87 1.36 6.69
N ILE A 17 -27.33 1.95 5.62
CA ILE A 17 -27.76 1.69 4.24
C ILE A 17 -27.51 0.22 3.84
N MET A 18 -26.41 -0.38 4.30
CA MET A 18 -26.07 -1.78 4.00
C MET A 18 -26.85 -2.80 4.84
N THR A 19 -27.43 -2.41 5.97
CA THR A 19 -28.11 -3.31 6.93
C THR A 19 -29.60 -3.05 7.07
N SER A 20 -30.14 -2.02 6.43
CA SER A 20 -31.57 -1.77 6.38
C SER A 20 -32.25 -2.74 5.42
N ASP A 21 -32.37 -3.99 5.84
CA ASP A 21 -33.34 -4.91 5.27
C ASP A 21 -34.71 -4.51 5.86
N PRO A 22 -35.68 -4.02 5.06
CA PRO A 22 -36.99 -3.67 5.58
C PRO A 22 -37.64 -4.91 6.21
N ASN A 23 -38.26 -4.73 7.38
CA ASN A 23 -38.96 -5.77 8.13
C ASN A 23 -39.70 -6.77 7.21
N VAL A 24 -39.21 -8.01 7.16
CA VAL A 24 -39.70 -9.10 6.27
C VAL A 24 -41.19 -9.44 6.49
N GLN A 25 -41.80 -8.96 7.58
CA GLN A 25 -43.21 -9.21 7.89
C GLN A 25 -44.20 -8.25 7.22
N GLU A 26 -43.79 -7.06 6.77
CA GLU A 26 -44.69 -6.05 6.16
C GLU A 26 -44.60 -5.98 4.62
N ARG A 27 -43.84 -6.87 3.97
CA ARG A 27 -43.56 -6.78 2.53
C ARG A 27 -44.78 -7.01 1.63
N TYR A 28 -45.74 -7.84 2.04
CA TYR A 28 -46.80 -8.32 1.13
C TYR A 28 -48.19 -7.74 1.46
N PRO A 29 -48.99 -7.39 0.44
CA PRO A 29 -50.37 -6.95 0.63
C PRO A 29 -51.25 -8.07 1.23
N SER A 30 -52.34 -7.67 1.90
CA SER A 30 -53.20 -8.57 2.70
C SER A 30 -53.92 -9.66 1.91
N ASN A 31 -53.99 -9.54 0.58
CA ASN A 31 -54.51 -10.55 -0.35
C ASN A 31 -53.57 -11.76 -0.51
N ILE A 32 -52.27 -11.63 -0.24
CA ILE A 32 -51.30 -12.71 -0.39
C ILE A 32 -51.13 -13.46 0.94
N ASN A 33 -51.79 -14.61 1.06
CA ASN A 33 -51.67 -15.46 2.25
C ASN A 33 -50.53 -16.50 2.10
N ARG A 34 -49.37 -16.18 2.68
CA ARG A 34 -48.13 -16.99 2.61
C ARG A 34 -48.29 -18.42 3.10
N SER A 35 -49.01 -18.64 4.21
CA SER A 35 -49.15 -20.00 4.77
C SER A 35 -49.99 -20.89 3.86
N LYS A 36 -51.06 -20.33 3.29
CA LYS A 36 -51.94 -21.04 2.35
C LYS A 36 -51.22 -21.37 1.04
N ILE A 37 -50.46 -20.43 0.49
CA ILE A 37 -49.62 -20.67 -0.70
C ILE A 37 -48.60 -21.78 -0.45
N LEU A 38 -47.95 -21.75 0.72
CA LEU A 38 -46.96 -22.76 1.09
C LEU A 38 -47.60 -24.16 1.25
N GLU A 39 -48.81 -24.26 1.80
CA GLU A 39 -49.55 -25.51 1.92
C GLU A 39 -49.88 -26.11 0.54
N PHE A 40 -50.41 -25.29 -0.39
CA PHE A 40 -50.67 -25.75 -1.77
C PHE A 40 -49.40 -26.14 -2.53
N ALA A 41 -48.31 -25.38 -2.37
CA ALA A 41 -47.03 -25.74 -2.98
C ALA A 41 -46.50 -27.09 -2.46
N LYS A 42 -46.69 -27.39 -1.17
CA LYS A 42 -46.33 -28.68 -0.58
C LYS A 42 -47.18 -29.82 -1.15
N GLU A 43 -48.49 -29.62 -1.30
CA GLU A 43 -49.39 -30.59 -1.92
C GLU A 43 -49.02 -30.87 -3.38
N GLU A 44 -48.72 -29.82 -4.16
CA GLU A 44 -48.29 -29.94 -5.55
C GLU A 44 -46.99 -30.72 -5.68
N ILE A 45 -45.96 -30.40 -4.89
CA ILE A 45 -44.69 -31.14 -4.89
C ILE A 45 -44.93 -32.61 -4.54
N ASN A 46 -45.81 -32.91 -3.60
CA ASN A 46 -46.16 -34.28 -3.23
C ASN A 46 -46.86 -35.03 -4.38
N SER A 47 -47.79 -34.37 -5.08
CA SER A 47 -48.44 -34.91 -6.29
C SER A 47 -47.43 -35.12 -7.43
N THR A 48 -46.45 -34.24 -7.56
CA THR A 48 -45.40 -34.34 -8.59
C THR A 48 -44.48 -35.53 -8.32
N ARG A 49 -44.11 -35.75 -7.04
CA ARG A 49 -43.34 -36.93 -6.60
C ARG A 49 -44.05 -38.24 -6.90
N SER A 50 -45.37 -38.30 -6.72
CA SER A 50 -46.15 -39.51 -7.03
C SER A 50 -46.28 -39.74 -8.54
N ALA A 51 -46.46 -38.68 -9.34
CA ALA A 51 -46.46 -38.78 -10.80
C ALA A 51 -45.12 -39.30 -11.36
N MET A 52 -43.98 -38.88 -10.81
CA MET A 52 -42.66 -39.35 -11.21
C MET A 52 -42.43 -40.86 -10.91
N LEU A 53 -43.14 -41.43 -9.94
CA LEU A 53 -43.05 -42.84 -9.58
C LEU A 53 -43.81 -43.78 -10.54
N SER A 54 -44.52 -43.23 -11.51
CA SER A 54 -45.31 -43.99 -12.49
C SER A 54 -44.45 -44.66 -13.57
N ASP A 55 -45.06 -45.54 -14.38
CA ASP A 55 -44.37 -46.23 -15.48
C ASP A 55 -44.23 -45.34 -16.70
N TYR A 56 -43.21 -45.57 -17.54
CA TYR A 56 -42.96 -44.75 -18.74
C TYR A 56 -44.20 -44.61 -19.63
N GLU A 57 -45.00 -45.67 -19.75
CA GLU A 57 -46.23 -45.69 -20.56
C GLU A 57 -47.32 -44.74 -20.04
N SER A 58 -47.25 -44.32 -18.78
CA SER A 58 -48.20 -43.35 -18.22
C SER A 58 -47.85 -41.89 -18.55
N GLY A 59 -46.69 -41.65 -19.17
CA GLY A 59 -46.25 -40.33 -19.65
C GLY A 59 -45.82 -39.40 -18.52
N TYR A 60 -45.96 -38.09 -18.74
CA TYR A 60 -45.58 -37.07 -17.74
C TYR A 60 -46.52 -37.01 -16.53
N GLY A 61 -47.67 -37.69 -16.56
CA GLY A 61 -48.67 -37.57 -15.49
C GLY A 61 -49.21 -36.15 -15.30
N ASN A 62 -49.59 -35.78 -14.07
CA ASN A 62 -50.09 -34.45 -13.74
C ASN A 62 -48.96 -33.54 -13.21
N ILE A 63 -47.93 -33.32 -14.02
CA ILE A 63 -46.81 -32.42 -13.69
C ILE A 63 -47.06 -31.04 -14.31
N THR A 64 -46.91 -30.00 -13.51
CA THR A 64 -47.08 -28.61 -13.93
C THR A 64 -46.15 -28.24 -15.08
N GLY A 65 -46.75 -27.72 -16.15
CA GLY A 65 -46.09 -27.38 -17.40
C GLY A 65 -46.01 -28.50 -18.43
N PHE A 66 -46.45 -29.73 -18.09
CA PHE A 66 -46.43 -30.89 -19.01
C PHE A 66 -47.84 -31.42 -19.34
N HIS A 67 -48.87 -30.60 -19.16
CA HIS A 67 -50.28 -31.00 -19.40
C HIS A 67 -50.66 -31.13 -20.88
N LEU A 68 -49.89 -30.54 -21.79
CA LEU A 68 -50.15 -30.49 -23.23
C LEU A 68 -49.02 -31.14 -24.01
N SER A 69 -49.37 -31.99 -24.98
CA SER A 69 -48.42 -32.42 -26.01
C SER A 69 -48.13 -31.28 -26.99
N TYR A 70 -47.00 -31.36 -27.71
CA TYR A 70 -46.67 -30.39 -28.74
C TYR A 70 -47.73 -30.33 -29.85
N GLY A 71 -48.26 -31.49 -30.25
CA GLY A 71 -49.33 -31.62 -31.24
C GLY A 71 -50.64 -31.00 -30.78
N ASP A 72 -51.03 -31.19 -29.52
CA ASP A 72 -52.23 -30.57 -28.96
C ASP A 72 -52.08 -29.05 -28.82
N SER A 73 -50.89 -28.59 -28.46
CA SER A 73 -50.56 -27.16 -28.42
C SER A 73 -50.63 -26.52 -29.81
N LYS A 74 -50.11 -27.19 -30.85
CA LYS A 74 -50.22 -26.75 -32.25
C LYS A 74 -51.67 -26.63 -32.71
N LEU A 75 -52.56 -27.46 -32.18
CA LEU A 75 -54.01 -27.42 -32.42
C LEU A 75 -54.76 -26.44 -31.50
N GLY A 76 -54.07 -25.76 -30.58
CA GLY A 76 -54.67 -24.81 -29.65
C GLY A 76 -55.62 -25.43 -28.63
N LYS A 77 -55.45 -26.72 -28.31
CA LYS A 77 -56.30 -27.40 -27.32
C LYS A 77 -55.86 -27.02 -25.90
N ASN A 78 -56.83 -26.81 -25.01
CA ASN A 78 -56.62 -26.78 -23.56
C ASN A 78 -56.98 -28.15 -23.00
N TYR A 79 -55.98 -28.96 -22.67
CA TYR A 79 -56.16 -30.31 -22.13
C TYR A 79 -55.89 -30.28 -20.63
N SER A 80 -56.81 -30.88 -19.86
CA SER A 80 -56.73 -30.97 -18.40
C SER A 80 -56.91 -32.42 -17.91
N GLY A 81 -56.74 -33.40 -18.79
CA GLY A 81 -56.94 -34.83 -18.51
C GLY A 81 -55.64 -35.65 -18.53
N PRO A 82 -55.64 -36.89 -18.04
CA PRO A 82 -54.56 -37.84 -18.26
C PRO A 82 -54.53 -38.33 -19.71
N ILE A 83 -53.37 -38.80 -20.19
CA ILE A 83 -53.22 -39.36 -21.54
C ILE A 83 -53.96 -40.71 -21.60
N GLU A 84 -54.95 -40.88 -22.48
CA GLU A 84 -55.77 -42.11 -22.61
C GLU A 84 -55.06 -43.28 -23.33
N HIS A 85 -53.86 -43.04 -23.85
CA HIS A 85 -53.06 -43.98 -24.62
C HIS A 85 -51.65 -44.15 -24.02
N PRO A 86 -51.00 -45.32 -24.21
CA PRO A 86 -49.64 -45.51 -23.73
C PRO A 86 -48.72 -44.46 -24.37
N PHE A 87 -47.94 -43.78 -23.54
CA PHE A 87 -47.01 -42.75 -23.98
C PHE A 87 -45.99 -43.33 -24.97
N VAL A 88 -45.81 -42.63 -26.08
CA VAL A 88 -44.79 -42.91 -27.10
C VAL A 88 -44.09 -41.60 -27.44
N GLU A 89 -42.76 -41.61 -27.57
CA GLU A 89 -41.97 -40.42 -27.91
C GLU A 89 -42.22 -39.94 -29.36
N ASN A 90 -43.34 -39.23 -29.54
CA ASN A 90 -43.71 -38.49 -30.74
C ASN A 90 -44.36 -37.15 -30.36
N GLU A 91 -44.51 -36.26 -31.33
CA GLU A 91 -45.09 -34.93 -31.12
C GLU A 91 -46.54 -34.89 -30.58
N ASN A 92 -47.33 -35.96 -30.73
CA ASN A 92 -48.71 -36.05 -30.23
C ASN A 92 -48.81 -36.41 -28.73
N PHE A 93 -47.73 -36.91 -28.13
CA PHE A 93 -47.70 -37.28 -26.70
C PHE A 93 -46.59 -36.55 -25.93
N SER A 94 -45.47 -36.26 -26.59
CA SER A 94 -44.32 -35.55 -26.03
C SER A 94 -44.52 -34.03 -26.10
N ILE A 95 -43.91 -33.32 -25.15
CA ILE A 95 -43.75 -31.86 -25.23
C ILE A 95 -42.71 -31.45 -26.29
N LEU A 96 -41.92 -32.42 -26.77
CA LEU A 96 -40.89 -32.22 -27.77
C LEU A 96 -41.46 -32.40 -29.19
N PRO A 97 -41.23 -31.45 -30.09
CA PRO A 97 -41.46 -31.64 -31.52
C PRO A 97 -40.62 -32.81 -32.04
N ASN A 98 -41.12 -33.53 -33.04
CA ASN A 98 -40.39 -34.66 -33.63
C ASN A 98 -38.96 -34.27 -34.05
N VAL A 99 -38.79 -33.09 -34.67
CA VAL A 99 -37.49 -32.57 -35.10
C VAL A 99 -36.51 -32.40 -33.93
N ILE A 100 -36.99 -31.96 -32.77
CA ILE A 100 -36.18 -31.80 -31.55
C ILE A 100 -35.83 -33.16 -30.96
N SER A 101 -36.80 -34.06 -30.77
CA SER A 101 -36.52 -35.41 -30.25
C SER A 101 -35.52 -36.16 -31.13
N ARG A 102 -35.58 -35.97 -32.46
CA ARG A 102 -34.61 -36.54 -33.40
C ARG A 102 -33.21 -35.94 -33.25
N ARG A 103 -33.11 -34.60 -33.13
CA ARG A 103 -31.82 -33.93 -32.92
C ARG A 103 -31.20 -34.34 -31.59
N ALA A 104 -32.00 -34.42 -30.52
CA ALA A 104 -31.59 -34.95 -29.22
C ALA A 104 -31.11 -36.40 -29.30
N ALA A 105 -31.84 -37.28 -29.99
CA ALA A 105 -31.43 -38.66 -30.21
C ALA A 105 -30.11 -38.76 -31.00
N ASN A 106 -29.89 -37.90 -32.01
CA ASN A 106 -28.63 -37.85 -32.75
C ASN A 106 -27.45 -37.43 -31.86
N ILE A 107 -27.65 -36.47 -30.94
CA ILE A 107 -26.61 -36.04 -29.97
C ILE A 107 -26.22 -37.21 -29.07
N TRP A 108 -27.21 -37.92 -28.52
CA TRP A 108 -26.97 -39.06 -27.63
C TRP A 108 -26.47 -40.33 -28.33
N ASN A 109 -26.70 -40.44 -29.64
CA ASN A 109 -26.18 -41.51 -30.48
C ASN A 109 -24.86 -41.14 -31.17
N SER A 110 -24.19 -40.06 -30.74
CA SER A 110 -22.93 -39.63 -31.33
C SER A 110 -21.81 -40.66 -31.13
N GLU A 111 -21.76 -41.31 -29.96
CA GLU A 111 -20.84 -42.42 -29.63
C GLU A 111 -21.61 -43.72 -29.31
N GLY A 112 -21.96 -44.46 -30.36
CA GLY A 112 -22.75 -45.68 -30.28
C GLY A 112 -24.27 -45.45 -30.32
N GLN A 113 -25.03 -46.53 -30.46
CA GLN A 113 -26.50 -46.44 -30.55
C GLN A 113 -27.12 -46.68 -29.17
N VAL A 114 -27.53 -45.60 -28.51
CA VAL A 114 -28.09 -45.60 -27.15
C VAL A 114 -29.61 -45.50 -27.17
N VAL A 115 -30.16 -44.62 -28.01
CA VAL A 115 -31.60 -44.34 -28.11
C VAL A 115 -32.13 -44.69 -29.49
N GLN A 116 -33.24 -45.42 -29.55
CA GLN A 116 -33.99 -45.65 -30.78
C GLN A 116 -35.37 -45.01 -30.69
N LEU A 117 -35.63 -44.05 -31.59
CA LEU A 117 -36.93 -43.41 -31.69
C LEU A 117 -37.97 -44.34 -32.35
N PRO A 118 -39.27 -44.18 -32.06
CA PRO A 118 -40.34 -44.98 -32.64
C PRO A 118 -40.34 -44.95 -34.18
N LYS A 119 -40.55 -46.12 -34.81
CA LYS A 119 -40.51 -46.27 -36.28
C LYS A 119 -41.70 -45.65 -37.00
N ASP A 120 -42.83 -45.49 -36.32
CA ASP A 120 -44.09 -44.99 -36.89
C ASP A 120 -44.16 -43.46 -36.96
N ARG A 121 -43.03 -42.77 -36.79
CA ARG A 121 -42.95 -41.31 -36.83
C ARG A 121 -42.88 -40.80 -38.26
N ALA A 122 -43.48 -39.63 -38.50
CA ALA A 122 -43.44 -38.96 -39.79
C ALA A 122 -42.01 -38.68 -40.27
N ASP A 123 -41.06 -38.49 -39.34
CA ASP A 123 -39.68 -38.15 -39.61
C ASP A 123 -38.70 -39.34 -39.58
N ALA A 124 -39.21 -40.57 -39.46
CA ALA A 124 -38.41 -41.79 -39.36
C ALA A 124 -37.54 -42.09 -40.61
N HIS A 125 -37.85 -41.47 -41.74
CA HIS A 125 -37.09 -41.60 -42.99
C HIS A 125 -35.85 -40.70 -43.04
N MET A 126 -35.76 -39.69 -42.17
CA MET A 126 -34.56 -38.84 -42.08
C MET A 126 -33.48 -39.57 -41.27
N GLY A 127 -32.27 -39.66 -41.82
CA GLY A 127 -31.21 -40.53 -41.30
C GLY A 127 -30.78 -40.22 -39.86
N VAL A 128 -30.45 -41.29 -39.12
CA VAL A 128 -29.81 -41.21 -37.79
C VAL A 128 -28.34 -40.86 -37.98
N ILE A 129 -27.88 -39.79 -37.34
CA ILE A 129 -26.49 -39.36 -37.38
C ILE A 129 -25.80 -39.93 -36.14
N GLY A 130 -25.30 -41.16 -36.25
CA GLY A 130 -24.45 -41.80 -35.25
C GLY A 130 -23.33 -42.55 -35.96
N ILE A 131 -22.10 -42.05 -35.86
CA ILE A 131 -21.01 -42.39 -36.80
C ILE A 131 -19.78 -42.97 -36.08
N LYS A 132 -19.66 -42.80 -34.76
CA LYS A 132 -18.47 -43.20 -34.02
C LYS A 132 -18.76 -44.45 -33.18
N ASN A 133 -17.98 -45.51 -33.39
CA ASN A 133 -17.98 -46.65 -32.47
C ASN A 133 -17.42 -46.17 -31.11
N ASN A 134 -18.16 -46.42 -30.02
CA ASN A 134 -17.64 -46.12 -28.69
C ASN A 134 -16.47 -47.09 -28.36
N THR A 135 -15.28 -46.55 -28.19
CA THR A 135 -14.07 -47.30 -27.81
C THR A 135 -13.50 -46.86 -26.46
N GLY A 136 -14.13 -45.90 -25.78
CA GLY A 136 -13.60 -45.25 -24.58
C GLY A 136 -14.49 -45.37 -23.36
N VAL A 137 -14.04 -44.77 -22.25
CA VAL A 137 -14.80 -44.68 -20.98
C VAL A 137 -15.11 -43.21 -20.69
N TYR A 138 -16.34 -42.91 -20.28
CA TYR A 138 -16.77 -41.55 -19.97
C TYR A 138 -16.25 -41.08 -18.58
N PRO A 139 -16.02 -39.78 -18.37
CA PRO A 139 -15.62 -39.25 -17.06
C PRO A 139 -16.66 -39.56 -15.98
N LEU A 140 -16.22 -39.97 -14.79
CA LEU A 140 -17.15 -40.35 -13.70
C LEU A 140 -17.67 -39.10 -12.96
N ASN A 141 -16.76 -38.17 -12.66
CA ASN A 141 -17.09 -36.86 -12.13
C ASN A 141 -16.87 -35.77 -13.20
N ILE A 142 -17.92 -35.00 -13.49
CA ILE A 142 -17.92 -33.93 -14.49
C ILE A 142 -18.01 -32.53 -13.87
N THR A 143 -17.90 -32.40 -12.55
CA THR A 143 -17.88 -31.10 -11.87
C THR A 143 -16.78 -30.22 -12.45
N GLY A 144 -17.18 -29.10 -13.03
CA GLY A 144 -16.32 -28.30 -13.89
C GLY A 144 -17.09 -27.29 -14.72
N SER A 145 -16.35 -26.38 -15.35
CA SER A 145 -16.92 -25.38 -16.24
C SER A 145 -16.44 -25.55 -17.67
N VAL A 146 -17.39 -25.57 -18.60
CA VAL A 146 -17.19 -25.72 -20.04
C VAL A 146 -17.63 -24.43 -20.74
N LYS A 147 -16.82 -23.94 -21.67
CA LYS A 147 -17.11 -22.74 -22.47
C LYS A 147 -17.20 -23.13 -23.95
N GLY A 148 -18.17 -22.57 -24.66
CA GLY A 148 -18.36 -22.79 -26.09
C GLY A 148 -19.16 -21.66 -26.72
N THR A 149 -19.72 -21.92 -27.89
CA THR A 149 -20.58 -20.99 -28.62
C THR A 149 -21.98 -21.59 -28.79
N PHE A 150 -22.98 -20.73 -28.88
CA PHE A 150 -24.35 -21.14 -29.21
C PHE A 150 -24.82 -20.46 -30.49
N ILE A 151 -25.64 -21.16 -31.26
CA ILE A 151 -26.29 -20.64 -32.47
C ILE A 151 -27.78 -21.01 -32.40
N LYS A 152 -28.66 -20.03 -32.64
CA LYS A 152 -30.09 -20.27 -32.81
C LYS A 152 -30.33 -21.04 -34.10
N VAL A 153 -31.03 -22.16 -33.99
CA VAL A 153 -31.43 -22.97 -35.13
C VAL A 153 -32.81 -22.53 -35.59
N GLU A 154 -32.94 -22.21 -36.88
CA GLU A 154 -34.23 -22.02 -37.55
C GLU A 154 -34.54 -23.25 -38.43
N PHE A 155 -35.78 -23.73 -38.36
CA PHE A 155 -36.23 -24.91 -39.09
C PHE A 155 -37.16 -24.47 -40.23
N GLU A 156 -36.65 -24.39 -41.46
CA GLU A 156 -37.41 -23.90 -42.63
C GLU A 156 -38.62 -24.79 -42.96
N ASP A 157 -38.46 -26.11 -42.92
CA ASP A 157 -39.51 -27.08 -43.29
C ASP A 157 -40.56 -27.31 -42.18
N SER A 158 -40.26 -26.92 -40.93
CA SER A 158 -41.11 -27.18 -39.77
C SER A 158 -40.86 -26.14 -38.66
N PRO A 159 -41.48 -24.95 -38.75
CA PRO A 159 -41.27 -23.91 -37.75
C PRO A 159 -41.77 -24.37 -36.37
N LEU A 160 -41.00 -24.06 -35.33
CA LEU A 160 -41.36 -24.37 -33.95
C LEU A 160 -42.53 -23.50 -33.50
N HIS A 161 -43.38 -24.05 -32.63
CA HIS A 161 -44.59 -23.39 -32.14
C HIS A 161 -44.54 -23.33 -30.61
N PRO A 162 -44.80 -22.18 -29.98
CA PRO A 162 -44.66 -22.04 -28.53
C PRO A 162 -45.79 -22.76 -27.80
N ILE A 163 -45.44 -23.46 -26.72
CA ILE A 163 -46.37 -24.17 -25.84
C ILE A 163 -46.76 -23.25 -24.68
N PRO A 164 -48.05 -22.93 -24.48
CA PRO A 164 -48.48 -22.10 -23.37
C PRO A 164 -48.29 -22.86 -22.05
N LEU A 165 -47.48 -22.29 -21.14
CA LEU A 165 -47.24 -22.82 -19.80
C LEU A 165 -47.88 -21.88 -18.76
N PRO A 166 -49.15 -22.10 -18.36
CA PRO A 166 -49.81 -21.24 -17.39
C PRO A 166 -49.27 -21.48 -15.98
N ILE A 167 -49.17 -20.40 -15.21
CA ILE A 167 -48.83 -20.46 -13.78
C ILE A 167 -50.01 -21.05 -13.01
N PRO A 168 -49.77 -21.90 -11.99
CA PRO A 168 -50.82 -22.42 -11.12
C PRO A 168 -51.66 -21.31 -10.50
N LYS A 169 -52.99 -21.49 -10.46
CA LYS A 169 -53.93 -20.45 -10.00
C LYS A 169 -53.65 -19.92 -8.59
N TYR A 170 -53.10 -20.75 -7.71
CA TYR A 170 -52.78 -20.34 -6.34
C TYR A 170 -51.52 -19.45 -6.24
N LEU A 171 -50.72 -19.36 -7.32
CA LEU A 171 -49.53 -18.49 -7.44
C LEU A 171 -49.77 -17.25 -8.29
N ALA A 172 -50.92 -17.13 -8.97
CA ALA A 172 -51.22 -16.02 -9.88
C ALA A 172 -51.13 -14.65 -9.19
N ASP A 173 -51.78 -14.49 -8.03
CA ASP A 173 -51.75 -13.23 -7.26
C ASP A 173 -50.33 -12.85 -6.82
N LEU A 174 -49.50 -13.85 -6.47
CA LEU A 174 -48.11 -13.64 -6.08
C LEU A 174 -47.25 -13.24 -7.28
N TYR A 175 -47.46 -13.89 -8.44
CA TYR A 175 -46.76 -13.56 -9.68
C TYR A 175 -47.08 -12.14 -10.16
N GLU A 176 -48.35 -11.75 -10.20
CA GLU A 176 -48.76 -10.40 -10.61
C GLU A 176 -48.14 -9.32 -9.71
N TYR A 177 -48.16 -9.54 -8.39
CA TYR A 177 -47.54 -8.63 -7.44
C TYR A 177 -46.03 -8.48 -7.69
N ARG A 178 -45.32 -9.60 -7.89
CA ARG A 178 -43.86 -9.60 -8.15
C ARG A 178 -43.50 -8.95 -9.48
N LEU A 179 -44.30 -9.19 -10.51
CA LEU A 179 -44.14 -8.57 -11.83
C LEU A 179 -44.32 -7.05 -11.73
N HIS A 180 -45.33 -6.58 -11.00
CA HIS A 180 -45.55 -5.15 -10.75
C HIS A 180 -44.38 -4.50 -9.99
N GLU A 181 -43.87 -5.15 -8.95
CA GLU A 181 -42.70 -4.65 -8.20
C GLU A 181 -41.44 -4.51 -9.08
N ARG A 182 -41.25 -5.41 -10.04
CA ARG A 182 -40.13 -5.33 -11.00
C ARG A 182 -40.33 -4.23 -12.02
N LEU A 183 -41.49 -4.18 -12.67
CA LEU A 183 -41.79 -3.15 -13.67
C LEU A 183 -41.70 -1.74 -13.06
N LYS A 184 -42.16 -1.55 -11.82
CA LYS A 184 -42.01 -0.28 -11.11
C LYS A 184 -40.54 0.11 -10.94
N ARG A 185 -39.69 -0.83 -10.53
CA ARG A 185 -38.23 -0.60 -10.40
C ARG A 185 -37.56 -0.26 -11.72
N ASP A 186 -37.94 -0.93 -12.82
CA ASP A 186 -37.36 -0.66 -14.14
C ASP A 186 -37.77 0.72 -14.68
N ILE A 187 -39.00 1.16 -14.41
CA ILE A 187 -39.46 2.52 -14.75
C ILE A 187 -38.72 3.56 -13.92
N ASP A 188 -38.59 3.35 -12.61
CA ASP A 188 -37.87 4.25 -11.71
C ASP A 188 -36.38 4.38 -12.10
N TYR A 189 -35.77 3.29 -12.60
CA TYR A 189 -34.38 3.30 -13.10
C TYR A 189 -34.22 4.09 -14.40
N ASN A 190 -35.20 3.98 -15.32
CA ASN A 190 -35.16 4.64 -16.62
C ASN A 190 -35.62 6.10 -16.60
N ASN A 191 -36.36 6.53 -15.56
CA ASN A 191 -36.83 7.91 -15.39
C ASN A 191 -36.50 8.45 -13.98
N PRO A 192 -35.25 8.89 -13.73
CA PRO A 192 -34.85 9.44 -12.43
C PRO A 192 -35.40 10.84 -12.12
N THR A 193 -36.05 11.50 -13.09
CA THR A 193 -36.71 12.80 -12.88
C THR A 193 -38.12 12.57 -12.34
N GLY A 194 -38.25 12.59 -11.02
CA GLY A 194 -39.49 12.33 -10.29
C GLY A 194 -40.65 13.24 -10.69
N GLU A 195 -41.56 12.70 -11.48
CA GLU A 195 -42.96 13.08 -11.43
C GLU A 195 -43.72 11.94 -10.76
N ASP A 196 -43.88 12.06 -9.43
CA ASP A 196 -44.73 11.21 -8.61
C ASP A 196 -46.20 11.39 -9.02
N ASN A 197 -46.63 10.66 -10.05
CA ASN A 197 -48.05 10.42 -10.29
C ASN A 197 -48.47 9.14 -9.56
N ASP A 198 -48.84 9.31 -8.30
CA ASP A 198 -49.21 8.28 -7.32
C ASP A 198 -50.57 7.59 -7.61
N SER A 199 -50.99 7.55 -8.86
CA SER A 199 -52.23 6.86 -9.24
C SER A 199 -52.25 6.55 -10.72
N PHE A 200 -51.78 5.38 -11.16
CA PHE A 200 -52.23 4.83 -12.46
C PHE A 200 -52.07 3.30 -12.48
N ASP A 201 -53.19 2.61 -12.76
CA ASP A 201 -53.20 1.29 -13.37
C ASP A 201 -52.31 1.33 -14.61
N LEU A 202 -51.04 0.95 -14.45
CA LEU A 202 -50.13 0.80 -15.57
C LEU A 202 -50.65 -0.37 -16.41
N PRO A 203 -50.99 -0.18 -17.69
CA PRO A 203 -51.28 -1.30 -18.56
C PRO A 203 -50.05 -2.19 -18.59
N ILE A 204 -50.21 -3.47 -18.29
CA ILE A 204 -49.19 -4.50 -18.50
C ILE A 204 -48.62 -4.25 -19.91
N PRO A 205 -47.29 -4.06 -20.05
CA PRO A 205 -46.69 -3.90 -21.37
C PRO A 205 -47.12 -5.11 -22.21
N GLN A 206 -47.88 -4.87 -23.29
CA GLN A 206 -48.05 -5.92 -24.27
C GLN A 206 -46.65 -6.25 -24.80
N PRO A 207 -46.31 -7.54 -25.00
CA PRO A 207 -45.00 -7.95 -25.46
C PRO A 207 -44.67 -7.14 -26.72
N ASP A 208 -43.66 -6.28 -26.58
CA ASP A 208 -43.38 -5.22 -27.53
C ASP A 208 -43.02 -5.80 -28.90
N ASP A 209 -43.69 -5.25 -29.92
CA ASP A 209 -43.52 -5.46 -31.36
C ASP A 209 -42.27 -4.70 -31.87
N SER A 210 -41.27 -4.49 -30.99
CA SER A 210 -40.00 -3.89 -31.38
C SER A 210 -39.23 -4.89 -32.22
N GLY A 211 -38.92 -4.51 -33.46
CA GLY A 211 -38.24 -5.33 -34.47
C GLY A 211 -36.83 -5.84 -34.12
N ILE A 212 -36.46 -5.91 -32.84
CA ILE A 212 -35.33 -6.65 -32.31
C ILE A 212 -35.78 -8.11 -32.15
N LYS A 213 -35.35 -8.99 -33.07
CA LYS A 213 -35.60 -10.44 -32.96
C LYS A 213 -34.83 -11.02 -31.77
N LYS A 214 -35.35 -10.85 -30.55
CA LYS A 214 -34.80 -11.49 -29.36
C LYS A 214 -34.91 -13.00 -29.47
N VAL A 215 -33.85 -13.69 -29.06
CA VAL A 215 -33.80 -15.15 -28.94
C VAL A 215 -33.91 -15.46 -27.46
N GLY A 216 -35.16 -15.59 -27.00
CA GLY A 216 -35.47 -15.73 -25.59
C GLY A 216 -35.22 -14.39 -24.92
N ASN A 217 -34.31 -14.36 -23.95
CA ASN A 217 -33.93 -13.13 -23.24
C ASN A 217 -32.68 -12.44 -23.83
N ILE A 218 -32.13 -12.92 -24.95
CA ILE A 218 -30.89 -12.42 -25.56
C ILE A 218 -31.18 -11.68 -26.87
N THR A 219 -30.45 -10.60 -27.14
CA THR A 219 -30.66 -9.74 -28.30
C THR A 219 -30.10 -10.28 -29.63
N VAL A 220 -29.16 -11.22 -29.56
CA VAL A 220 -28.43 -11.79 -30.72
C VAL A 220 -28.72 -13.28 -30.95
N PRO A 221 -28.68 -13.77 -32.21
CA PRO A 221 -28.94 -15.18 -32.54
C PRO A 221 -27.75 -16.12 -32.31
N GLU A 222 -26.54 -15.59 -32.15
CA GLU A 222 -25.33 -16.34 -31.84
C GLU A 222 -24.59 -15.66 -30.69
N GLY A 223 -23.86 -16.44 -29.90
CA GLY A 223 -23.14 -15.92 -28.75
C GLY A 223 -22.28 -16.95 -28.02
N ILE A 224 -21.86 -16.59 -26.81
CA ILE A 224 -20.99 -17.38 -25.96
C ILE A 224 -21.84 -18.11 -24.93
N VAL A 225 -21.63 -19.41 -24.77
CA VAL A 225 -22.24 -20.22 -23.72
C VAL A 225 -21.18 -20.64 -22.70
N LYS A 226 -21.53 -20.54 -21.42
CA LYS A 226 -20.78 -21.15 -20.31
C LYS A 226 -21.70 -22.09 -19.54
N LEU A 227 -21.26 -23.33 -19.40
CA LEU A 227 -21.93 -24.42 -18.71
C LEU A 227 -21.10 -24.80 -17.49
N SER A 228 -21.61 -24.56 -16.29
CA SER A 228 -20.96 -24.98 -15.04
C SER A 228 -21.72 -26.14 -14.42
N PHE A 229 -21.12 -27.34 -14.48
CA PHE A 229 -21.67 -28.59 -13.98
C PHE A 229 -21.25 -28.81 -12.53
N PHE A 230 -22.20 -29.23 -11.68
CA PHE A 230 -21.98 -29.60 -10.29
C PHE A 230 -22.62 -30.95 -10.03
N ASN A 231 -21.81 -31.98 -9.81
CA ASN A 231 -22.31 -33.29 -9.40
C ASN A 231 -22.81 -33.21 -7.95
N HIS A 232 -24.05 -33.66 -7.72
CA HIS A 232 -24.59 -33.85 -6.38
C HIS A 232 -24.12 -35.20 -5.81
N ASP A 233 -23.37 -35.16 -4.73
CA ASP A 233 -23.03 -36.36 -3.97
C ASP A 233 -24.24 -36.77 -3.11
N PRO A 234 -24.73 -38.02 -3.23
CA PRO A 234 -25.93 -38.44 -2.50
C PRO A 234 -25.72 -38.58 -0.98
N VAL A 235 -24.47 -38.53 -0.47
CA VAL A 235 -24.16 -38.54 0.98
C VAL A 235 -22.77 -37.93 1.24
N PRO A 236 -22.61 -36.97 2.16
CA PRO A 236 -21.30 -36.65 2.72
C PRO A 236 -20.82 -37.83 3.56
N ASN A 237 -19.79 -38.55 3.09
CA ASN A 237 -19.13 -39.74 3.70
C ASN A 237 -19.57 -41.15 3.22
N ALA A 238 -20.38 -41.30 2.15
CA ALA A 238 -20.51 -42.61 1.53
C ALA A 238 -19.29 -42.89 0.61
N GLU A 239 -18.88 -44.17 0.49
CA GLU A 239 -18.01 -44.58 -0.60
C GLU A 239 -18.64 -44.15 -1.92
N ILE A 240 -17.92 -43.34 -2.71
CA ILE A 240 -18.44 -42.81 -3.97
C ILE A 240 -18.65 -44.00 -4.91
N ASP A 241 -19.90 -44.44 -5.05
CA ASP A 241 -20.24 -45.47 -6.01
C ASP A 241 -20.27 -44.85 -7.41
N PHE A 242 -19.12 -44.88 -8.08
CA PHE A 242 -18.97 -44.48 -9.48
C PHE A 242 -19.58 -45.49 -10.48
N ASN A 243 -20.65 -46.19 -10.07
CA ASN A 243 -21.39 -47.12 -10.91
C ASN A 243 -22.82 -46.60 -11.15
N GLY A 244 -22.97 -45.63 -12.03
CA GLY A 244 -24.28 -45.37 -12.62
C GLY A 244 -24.54 -43.93 -12.99
N THR A 245 -25.74 -43.47 -12.67
CA THR A 245 -26.22 -42.13 -12.96
C THR A 245 -25.95 -41.19 -11.80
N THR A 246 -25.51 -39.97 -12.10
CA THR A 246 -25.29 -38.91 -11.11
C THR A 246 -26.26 -37.77 -11.35
N LEU A 247 -26.80 -37.21 -10.26
CA LEU A 247 -27.58 -35.98 -10.33
C LEU A 247 -26.65 -34.79 -10.51
N LEU A 248 -27.05 -33.85 -11.36
CA LEU A 248 -26.27 -32.64 -11.62
C LEU A 248 -27.12 -31.39 -11.46
N SER A 249 -26.47 -30.34 -10.98
CA SER A 249 -26.92 -28.96 -11.16
C SER A 249 -26.05 -28.33 -12.24
N LEU A 250 -26.68 -27.59 -13.14
CA LEU A 250 -26.03 -26.94 -14.26
C LEU A 250 -26.39 -25.46 -14.24
N ASN A 251 -25.40 -24.61 -14.01
CA ASN A 251 -25.56 -23.17 -14.23
C ASN A 251 -25.23 -22.86 -15.69
N LEU A 252 -26.27 -22.54 -16.46
CA LEU A 252 -26.18 -22.09 -17.83
C LEU A 252 -26.09 -20.56 -17.85
N ARG A 253 -25.06 -20.06 -18.51
CA ARG A 253 -24.86 -18.63 -18.76
C ARG A 253 -24.71 -18.41 -20.26
N LEU A 254 -25.61 -17.63 -20.83
CA LEU A 254 -25.64 -17.27 -22.23
C LEU A 254 -25.37 -15.77 -22.35
N ASN A 255 -24.30 -15.43 -23.06
CA ASN A 255 -23.86 -14.05 -23.27
C ASN A 255 -23.77 -13.77 -24.76
N ASP A 256 -24.02 -12.54 -25.16
CA ASP A 256 -23.65 -12.06 -26.49
C ASP A 256 -22.11 -11.98 -26.64
N GLU A 257 -21.63 -11.74 -27.87
CA GLU A 257 -20.18 -11.67 -28.16
C GLU A 257 -19.47 -10.54 -27.39
N PHE A 258 -20.18 -9.45 -27.08
CA PHE A 258 -19.64 -8.28 -26.39
C PHE A 258 -19.89 -8.28 -24.87
N GLU A 259 -20.58 -9.30 -24.35
CA GLU A 259 -21.01 -9.39 -22.95
C GLU A 259 -21.82 -8.14 -22.51
N SER A 260 -22.69 -7.62 -23.38
CA SER A 260 -23.65 -6.56 -23.05
C SER A 260 -24.91 -7.11 -22.36
N ASP A 261 -25.40 -8.27 -22.81
CA ASP A 261 -26.58 -8.93 -22.23
C ASP A 261 -26.16 -10.31 -21.71
N GLU A 262 -26.50 -10.60 -20.46
CA GLU A 262 -26.21 -11.87 -19.80
C GLU A 262 -27.51 -12.50 -19.31
N HIS A 263 -27.76 -13.74 -19.72
CA HIS A 263 -28.87 -14.54 -19.24
C HIS A 263 -28.32 -15.74 -18.49
N VAL A 264 -28.66 -15.83 -17.20
CA VAL A 264 -28.19 -16.88 -16.29
C VAL A 264 -29.37 -17.68 -15.79
N MET A 265 -29.28 -19.00 -15.92
CA MET A 265 -30.31 -19.89 -15.42
C MET A 265 -29.71 -21.15 -14.78
N SER A 266 -30.42 -21.68 -13.79
CA SER A 266 -30.05 -22.91 -13.10
C SER A 266 -30.93 -24.06 -13.60
N LEU A 267 -30.29 -25.10 -14.12
CA LEU A 267 -30.92 -26.30 -14.67
C LEU A 267 -30.56 -27.50 -13.80
N HIS A 268 -31.48 -28.43 -13.63
CA HIS A 268 -31.25 -29.66 -12.88
C HIS A 268 -31.32 -30.85 -13.83
N GLY A 269 -30.47 -31.84 -13.62
CA GLY A 269 -30.30 -32.91 -14.59
C GLY A 269 -29.74 -34.21 -14.07
N ILE A 270 -29.60 -35.16 -14.99
CA ILE A 270 -29.05 -36.48 -14.75
C ILE A 270 -27.96 -36.75 -15.78
N TYR A 271 -26.83 -37.24 -15.31
CA TYR A 271 -25.70 -37.66 -16.12
C TYR A 271 -25.55 -39.18 -16.02
N ASP A 272 -25.59 -39.87 -17.16
CA ASP A 272 -25.35 -41.31 -17.23
C ASP A 272 -23.89 -41.61 -17.58
N GLN A 273 -23.10 -42.03 -16.58
CA GLN A 273 -21.69 -42.37 -16.75
C GLN A 273 -21.45 -43.55 -17.71
N GLY A 274 -22.47 -44.38 -17.97
CA GLY A 274 -22.37 -45.50 -18.90
C GLY A 274 -22.43 -45.08 -20.37
N THR A 275 -23.13 -43.98 -20.66
CA THR A 275 -23.40 -43.52 -22.03
C THR A 275 -22.86 -42.13 -22.34
N GLY A 276 -22.36 -41.39 -21.34
CA GLY A 276 -21.86 -40.02 -21.52
C GLY A 276 -22.97 -38.98 -21.71
N ASN A 277 -24.23 -39.39 -21.63
CA ASN A 277 -25.38 -38.56 -21.95
C ASN A 277 -25.86 -37.77 -20.73
N ILE A 278 -26.22 -36.52 -20.97
CA ILE A 278 -26.75 -35.60 -19.98
C ILE A 278 -28.12 -35.13 -20.44
N ILE A 279 -29.08 -35.15 -19.52
CA ILE A 279 -30.35 -34.46 -19.65
C ILE A 279 -30.51 -33.42 -18.56
N VAL A 280 -31.00 -32.23 -18.90
CA VAL A 280 -31.30 -31.17 -17.94
C VAL A 280 -32.65 -30.53 -18.23
N GLY A 281 -33.27 -29.96 -17.20
CA GLY A 281 -34.49 -29.18 -17.30
C GLY A 281 -34.50 -28.02 -16.32
N SER A 282 -35.11 -26.90 -16.72
CA SER A 282 -35.37 -25.77 -15.85
C SER A 282 -36.46 -26.10 -14.83
N ARG A 283 -36.52 -25.31 -13.76
CA ARG A 283 -37.52 -25.44 -12.72
C ARG A 283 -38.06 -24.06 -12.35
N SER A 284 -39.35 -23.87 -12.54
CA SER A 284 -40.08 -22.65 -12.22
C SER A 284 -41.49 -23.00 -11.76
N ALA A 285 -42.29 -21.99 -11.38
CA ALA A 285 -43.69 -22.17 -11.03
C ALA A 285 -44.56 -22.61 -12.22
N LYS A 286 -44.18 -22.30 -13.48
CA LYS A 286 -44.90 -22.75 -14.68
C LYS A 286 -44.38 -24.05 -15.28
N PHE A 287 -43.18 -24.50 -14.89
CA PHE A 287 -42.53 -25.68 -15.48
C PHE A 287 -41.69 -26.46 -14.47
N HIS A 288 -42.13 -27.68 -14.15
CA HIS A 288 -41.44 -28.58 -13.23
C HIS A 288 -40.52 -29.58 -13.96
N GLY A 289 -39.50 -29.09 -14.66
CA GLY A 289 -38.64 -29.91 -15.52
C GLY A 289 -37.93 -31.07 -14.80
N ILE A 290 -37.48 -30.87 -13.55
CA ILE A 290 -36.77 -31.89 -12.77
C ILE A 290 -37.58 -33.19 -12.58
N ALA A 291 -38.90 -33.10 -12.40
CA ALA A 291 -39.75 -34.26 -12.18
C ALA A 291 -40.03 -35.04 -13.47
N ALA A 292 -39.89 -34.38 -14.63
CA ALA A 292 -40.10 -34.97 -15.94
C ALA A 292 -38.82 -35.55 -16.57
N LEU A 293 -37.64 -35.35 -15.96
CA LEU A 293 -36.35 -35.81 -16.52
C LEU A 293 -36.31 -37.29 -16.90
N PRO A 294 -36.85 -38.25 -16.11
CA PRO A 294 -36.87 -39.65 -16.53
C PRO A 294 -37.63 -39.82 -17.84
N GLN A 295 -38.80 -39.18 -17.97
CA GLN A 295 -39.64 -39.28 -19.17
C GLN A 295 -38.99 -38.67 -20.40
N LEU A 296 -38.19 -37.62 -20.21
CA LEU A 296 -37.46 -36.94 -21.28
C LEU A 296 -36.24 -37.73 -21.79
N SER A 297 -35.99 -38.96 -21.29
CA SER A 297 -34.97 -39.90 -21.79
C SER A 297 -35.28 -40.55 -23.14
N LEU A 298 -36.34 -40.12 -23.83
CA LEU A 298 -36.74 -40.46 -25.21
C LEU A 298 -37.13 -41.93 -25.49
N GLN A 299 -36.82 -42.88 -24.61
CA GLN A 299 -37.19 -44.30 -24.78
C GLN A 299 -37.56 -44.99 -23.46
N ASN A 300 -38.44 -45.99 -23.55
CA ASN A 300 -38.70 -46.93 -22.46
C ASN A 300 -37.55 -47.93 -22.36
N GLY A 301 -36.53 -47.63 -21.54
CA GLY A 301 -35.33 -48.46 -21.46
C GLY A 301 -34.56 -48.30 -20.15
N GLU A 302 -33.32 -48.78 -20.15
CA GLU A 302 -32.45 -48.75 -18.97
C GLU A 302 -32.19 -47.33 -18.46
N GLN A 303 -32.07 -46.35 -19.36
CA GLN A 303 -31.87 -44.94 -19.00
C GLN A 303 -33.05 -44.33 -18.21
N TYR A 304 -34.28 -44.66 -18.60
CA TYR A 304 -35.48 -44.25 -17.86
C TYR A 304 -35.44 -44.75 -16.41
N GLN A 305 -35.16 -46.05 -16.24
CA GLN A 305 -35.13 -46.67 -14.92
C GLN A 305 -34.00 -46.14 -14.05
N LYS A 306 -32.80 -45.97 -14.61
CA LYS A 306 -31.65 -45.37 -13.89
C LYS A 306 -31.95 -43.93 -13.46
N SER A 307 -32.50 -43.12 -14.36
CA SER A 307 -32.88 -41.73 -14.08
C SER A 307 -33.93 -41.64 -12.97
N LYS A 308 -34.94 -42.51 -13.04
CA LYS A 308 -36.01 -42.62 -12.04
C LYS A 308 -35.44 -43.00 -10.66
N MET A 309 -34.55 -43.99 -10.60
CA MET A 309 -33.92 -44.42 -9.34
C MET A 309 -33.03 -43.33 -8.72
N ALA A 310 -32.25 -42.62 -9.53
CA ALA A 310 -31.37 -41.55 -9.06
C ALA A 310 -32.15 -40.41 -8.39
N LEU A 311 -33.18 -39.90 -9.07
CA LEU A 311 -34.05 -38.85 -8.54
C LEU A 311 -34.86 -39.32 -7.33
N PHE A 312 -35.32 -40.58 -7.31
CA PHE A 312 -36.04 -41.13 -6.16
C PHE A 312 -35.17 -41.12 -4.88
N GLY A 313 -33.88 -41.45 -5.01
CA GLY A 313 -32.93 -41.38 -3.91
C GLY A 313 -32.84 -39.98 -3.30
N ASP A 314 -32.73 -38.96 -4.13
CA ASP A 314 -32.64 -37.55 -3.71
C ASP A 314 -33.95 -37.02 -3.10
N PHE A 315 -35.10 -37.34 -3.70
CA PHE A 315 -36.39 -36.93 -3.17
C PHE A 315 -36.74 -37.56 -1.81
N ASN A 316 -36.27 -38.79 -1.56
CA ASN A 316 -36.46 -39.43 -0.26
C ASN A 316 -35.63 -38.77 0.85
N GLN A 317 -34.52 -38.12 0.51
CA GLN A 317 -33.70 -37.37 1.46
C GLN A 317 -34.27 -35.97 1.74
N THR A 318 -34.93 -35.35 0.77
CA THR A 318 -35.50 -33.99 0.92
C THR A 318 -36.86 -34.02 1.61
N LYS A 319 -36.93 -33.49 2.84
CA LYS A 319 -38.17 -33.33 3.60
C LYS A 319 -39.00 -32.16 3.06
N ILE A 320 -40.24 -32.45 2.66
CA ILE A 320 -41.19 -31.43 2.14
C ILE A 320 -41.56 -30.42 3.24
N GLU A 321 -41.55 -30.84 4.51
CA GLU A 321 -41.92 -30.00 5.65
C GLU A 321 -41.01 -28.77 5.79
N ASP A 322 -39.73 -28.90 5.41
CA ASP A 322 -38.69 -27.87 5.51
C ASP A 322 -38.75 -26.82 4.37
N LEU A 323 -39.73 -26.92 3.46
CA LEU A 323 -39.91 -25.97 2.38
C LEU A 323 -40.21 -24.56 2.94
N LYS A 324 -39.37 -23.58 2.58
CA LYS A 324 -39.53 -22.17 2.95
C LYS A 324 -40.31 -21.42 1.87
N PHE A 325 -41.00 -20.35 2.28
CA PHE A 325 -41.72 -19.48 1.34
C PHE A 325 -40.77 -18.83 0.31
N GLN A 326 -39.52 -18.54 0.69
CA GLN A 326 -38.49 -18.03 -0.23
C GLN A 326 -38.33 -18.91 -1.47
N THR A 327 -38.33 -20.23 -1.32
CA THR A 327 -38.21 -21.16 -2.44
C THR A 327 -39.38 -21.03 -3.42
N VAL A 328 -40.57 -20.67 -2.94
CA VAL A 328 -41.73 -20.43 -3.81
C VAL A 328 -41.58 -19.08 -4.53
N GLU A 329 -41.06 -18.05 -3.85
CA GLU A 329 -40.74 -16.76 -4.49
C GLU A 329 -39.73 -16.96 -5.63
N ASP A 330 -38.64 -17.70 -5.38
CA ASP A 330 -37.60 -17.97 -6.37
C ASP A 330 -38.15 -18.71 -7.61
N LEU A 331 -39.10 -19.65 -7.41
CA LEU A 331 -39.77 -20.36 -8.50
C LEU A 331 -40.70 -19.45 -9.33
N VAL A 332 -41.39 -18.52 -8.68
CA VAL A 332 -42.25 -17.53 -9.34
C VAL A 332 -41.39 -16.56 -10.14
N ASP A 333 -40.26 -16.11 -9.58
CA ASP A 333 -39.34 -15.22 -10.28
C ASP A 333 -38.70 -15.87 -11.51
N ALA A 334 -38.34 -17.15 -11.41
CA ALA A 334 -37.84 -17.92 -12.55
C ALA A 334 -38.90 -18.10 -13.68
N SER A 335 -40.18 -17.90 -13.38
CA SER A 335 -41.28 -18.10 -14.35
C SER A 335 -41.44 -16.97 -15.37
N GLU A 336 -40.70 -15.86 -15.25
CA GLU A 336 -40.72 -14.80 -16.27
C GLU A 336 -39.91 -15.17 -17.51
N GLU A 337 -38.91 -16.04 -17.35
CA GLU A 337 -37.96 -16.35 -18.41
C GLU A 337 -38.41 -17.53 -19.29
N CYS A 338 -37.65 -17.81 -20.35
CA CYS A 338 -37.86 -18.99 -21.17
C CYS A 338 -37.42 -20.25 -20.41
N GLU A 339 -38.26 -21.28 -20.45
CA GLU A 339 -37.94 -22.59 -19.88
C GLU A 339 -37.12 -23.38 -20.87
N TYR A 340 -36.16 -24.18 -20.40
CA TYR A 340 -35.27 -24.94 -21.27
C TYR A 340 -35.17 -26.40 -20.84
N VAL A 341 -35.17 -27.28 -21.84
CA VAL A 341 -34.77 -28.68 -21.75
C VAL A 341 -33.47 -28.82 -22.54
N GLY A 342 -32.43 -29.37 -21.90
CA GLY A 342 -31.12 -29.52 -22.50
C GLY A 342 -30.71 -30.98 -22.68
N TYR A 343 -30.09 -31.27 -23.82
CA TYR A 343 -29.53 -32.56 -24.19
C TYR A 343 -28.05 -32.37 -24.53
N PHE A 344 -27.16 -32.98 -23.76
CA PHE A 344 -25.72 -32.92 -24.00
C PHE A 344 -25.11 -34.32 -24.03
N HIS A 345 -23.95 -34.43 -24.69
CA HIS A 345 -23.13 -35.64 -24.69
C HIS A 345 -21.67 -35.30 -24.40
N VAL A 346 -21.11 -35.93 -23.37
CA VAL A 346 -19.70 -35.83 -22.96
C VAL A 346 -18.87 -36.82 -23.77
N GLU A 347 -17.77 -36.36 -24.38
CA GLU A 347 -16.89 -37.22 -25.18
C GLU A 347 -16.19 -38.28 -24.30
N SER A 348 -16.12 -39.53 -24.78
CA SER A 348 -15.39 -40.60 -24.10
C SER A 348 -13.87 -40.35 -24.06
N THR A 349 -13.21 -40.90 -23.05
CA THR A 349 -11.77 -40.76 -22.83
C THR A 349 -11.02 -42.03 -23.22
N ASN A 350 -9.72 -41.88 -23.52
CA ASN A 350 -8.82 -43.00 -23.81
C ASN A 350 -8.28 -43.72 -22.55
N LEU A 351 -8.86 -43.44 -21.37
CA LEU A 351 -8.43 -43.99 -20.08
C LEU A 351 -9.31 -45.16 -19.67
N THR A 352 -8.79 -46.07 -18.85
CA THR A 352 -9.62 -47.12 -18.25
C THR A 352 -10.45 -46.56 -17.09
N LYS A 353 -11.51 -47.27 -16.71
CA LYS A 353 -12.38 -46.85 -15.61
C LYS A 353 -11.61 -46.74 -14.28
N GLU A 354 -10.67 -47.66 -14.04
CA GLU A 354 -9.83 -47.66 -12.84
C GLU A 354 -8.87 -46.46 -12.83
N GLU A 355 -8.34 -46.08 -13.99
CA GLU A 355 -7.49 -44.89 -14.12
C GLU A 355 -8.28 -43.61 -13.81
N LEU A 356 -9.53 -43.51 -14.28
CA LEU A 356 -10.42 -42.39 -13.96
C LEU A 356 -10.77 -42.33 -12.47
N GLN A 357 -11.07 -43.47 -11.83
CA GLN A 357 -11.32 -43.53 -10.39
C GLN A 357 -10.11 -43.08 -9.57
N GLN A 358 -8.90 -43.47 -9.98
CA GLN A 358 -7.67 -43.01 -9.32
C GLN A 358 -7.48 -41.50 -9.44
N ILE A 359 -7.77 -40.94 -10.62
CA ILE A 359 -7.73 -39.49 -10.85
C ILE A 359 -8.75 -38.77 -9.96
N ASP A 360 -10.00 -39.26 -9.92
CA ASP A 360 -11.06 -38.67 -9.10
C ASP A 360 -10.73 -38.70 -7.62
N TYR A 361 -10.21 -39.84 -7.13
CA TYR A 361 -9.79 -39.98 -5.74
C TYR A 361 -8.66 -39.01 -5.36
N GLU A 362 -7.65 -38.88 -6.23
CA GLU A 362 -6.52 -37.96 -6.02
C GLU A 362 -6.94 -36.49 -6.08
N LEU A 363 -7.90 -36.12 -6.95
CA LEU A 363 -8.41 -34.75 -7.03
C LEU A 363 -9.23 -34.35 -5.80
N LEU A 364 -10.00 -35.29 -5.24
CA LEU A 364 -10.75 -35.09 -4.01
C LEU A 364 -9.83 -35.09 -2.78
N ASN A 365 -8.85 -35.98 -2.76
CA ASN A 365 -7.91 -36.18 -1.65
C ASN A 365 -6.46 -36.11 -2.16
N PRO A 366 -5.87 -34.91 -2.29
CA PRO A 366 -4.54 -34.75 -2.87
C PRO A 366 -3.45 -35.29 -1.93
N ILE A 367 -2.97 -36.49 -2.22
CA ILE A 367 -1.89 -37.19 -1.49
C ILE A 367 -0.60 -37.27 -2.31
N GLY A 368 -0.61 -36.77 -3.54
CA GLY A 368 0.51 -36.71 -4.47
C GLY A 368 0.74 -38.01 -5.23
N ARG A 369 -0.27 -38.89 -5.40
CA ARG A 369 -0.07 -40.11 -6.18
C ARG A 369 0.12 -39.77 -7.67
N PRO A 370 1.08 -40.40 -8.35
CA PRO A 370 1.23 -40.21 -9.79
C PRO A 370 0.02 -40.81 -10.51
N HIS A 371 -0.62 -39.99 -11.35
CA HIS A 371 -1.72 -40.40 -12.21
C HIS A 371 -1.46 -39.96 -13.66
N ARG A 372 -2.21 -40.53 -14.61
CA ARG A 372 -2.16 -40.07 -16.02
C ARG A 372 -2.69 -38.65 -16.15
N LYS A 373 -2.34 -37.98 -17.25
CA LYS A 373 -2.81 -36.61 -17.51
C LYS A 373 -4.34 -36.56 -17.44
N ILE A 374 -4.86 -35.63 -16.63
CA ILE A 374 -6.29 -35.44 -16.42
C ILE A 374 -6.90 -34.98 -17.76
N PRO A 375 -7.94 -35.67 -18.25
CA PRO A 375 -8.61 -35.29 -19.49
C PRO A 375 -9.40 -33.99 -19.29
N ASN A 376 -9.48 -33.17 -20.33
CA ASN A 376 -10.36 -32.00 -20.34
C ASN A 376 -11.81 -32.45 -20.52
N LEU A 377 -12.76 -31.70 -19.96
CA LEU A 377 -14.18 -31.90 -20.22
C LEU A 377 -14.50 -31.35 -21.61
N LYS A 378 -15.04 -32.19 -22.49
CA LYS A 378 -15.42 -31.79 -23.85
C LYS A 378 -16.80 -32.35 -24.17
N LEU A 379 -17.67 -31.50 -24.69
CA LEU A 379 -18.98 -31.90 -25.18
C LEU A 379 -18.92 -32.00 -26.70
N THR A 380 -19.36 -33.14 -27.25
CA THR A 380 -19.34 -33.37 -28.70
C THR A 380 -20.37 -32.49 -29.40
N SER A 381 -21.55 -32.37 -28.81
CA SER A 381 -22.64 -31.50 -29.25
C SER A 381 -23.62 -31.28 -28.08
N GLY A 382 -24.37 -30.18 -28.13
CA GLY A 382 -25.40 -29.86 -27.18
C GLY A 382 -26.60 -29.21 -27.84
N LEU A 383 -27.79 -29.45 -27.29
CA LEU A 383 -29.04 -28.83 -27.72
C LEU A 383 -29.78 -28.30 -26.50
N LEU A 384 -30.18 -27.04 -26.56
CA LEU A 384 -31.12 -26.42 -25.62
C LEU A 384 -32.40 -26.11 -26.37
N TYR A 385 -33.52 -26.66 -25.92
CA TYR A 385 -34.83 -26.39 -26.50
C TYR A 385 -35.73 -25.74 -25.46
N SER A 386 -36.37 -24.63 -25.85
CA SER A 386 -37.37 -23.96 -25.04
C SER A 386 -38.78 -24.24 -25.54
N PRO A 387 -39.61 -25.00 -24.78
CA PRO A 387 -40.97 -25.30 -25.19
C PRO A 387 -41.88 -24.07 -25.23
N ASN A 388 -41.75 -23.14 -24.26
CA ASN A 388 -42.64 -21.98 -24.16
C ASN A 388 -42.27 -20.85 -25.11
N CYS A 389 -40.99 -20.69 -25.45
CA CYS A 389 -40.53 -19.65 -26.37
C CYS A 389 -40.31 -20.16 -27.80
N ALA A 390 -40.43 -21.47 -28.05
CA ALA A 390 -40.21 -22.11 -29.36
C ALA A 390 -38.81 -21.86 -29.94
N ILE A 391 -37.78 -21.92 -29.09
CA ILE A 391 -36.39 -21.64 -29.46
C ILE A 391 -35.57 -22.91 -29.34
N ALA A 392 -34.69 -23.15 -30.31
CA ALA A 392 -33.67 -24.19 -30.21
C ALA A 392 -32.29 -23.55 -30.39
N LEU A 393 -31.38 -23.82 -29.47
CA LEU A 393 -29.98 -23.40 -29.51
C LEU A 393 -29.10 -24.63 -29.62
N ASP A 394 -28.27 -24.67 -30.64
CA ASP A 394 -27.19 -25.66 -30.73
C ASP A 394 -25.94 -25.12 -30.07
N LEU A 395 -25.26 -25.98 -29.33
CA LEU A 395 -24.00 -25.68 -28.69
C LEU A 395 -22.85 -26.36 -29.44
N HIS A 396 -21.82 -25.57 -29.74
CA HIS A 396 -20.63 -25.99 -30.48
C HIS A 396 -19.35 -25.64 -29.72
N ASP A 397 -18.30 -26.43 -29.96
CA ASP A 397 -16.94 -26.24 -29.43
C ASP A 397 -16.86 -26.04 -27.91
N CYS A 398 -17.71 -26.76 -27.19
CA CYS A 398 -17.78 -26.72 -25.73
C CYS A 398 -16.61 -27.52 -25.11
N GLN A 399 -15.58 -26.82 -24.63
CA GLN A 399 -14.46 -27.41 -23.89
C GLN A 399 -14.17 -26.68 -22.57
N GLY A 400 -13.74 -27.45 -21.56
CA GLY A 400 -13.54 -26.96 -20.20
C GLY A 400 -12.51 -27.74 -19.39
N LEU A 401 -12.20 -27.19 -18.22
CA LEU A 401 -11.41 -27.83 -17.19
C LEU A 401 -12.32 -28.18 -16.02
N ARG A 402 -11.94 -29.23 -15.27
CA ARG A 402 -12.56 -29.55 -13.99
C ARG A 402 -12.20 -28.49 -12.95
N ASP A 403 -13.12 -28.23 -12.03
CA ASP A 403 -12.95 -27.18 -11.02
C ASP A 403 -11.73 -27.47 -10.13
N GLN A 404 -11.48 -28.72 -9.73
CA GLN A 404 -10.30 -29.07 -8.92
C GLN A 404 -8.97 -28.81 -9.65
N VAL A 405 -8.95 -28.95 -10.98
CA VAL A 405 -7.76 -28.64 -11.78
C VAL A 405 -7.57 -27.14 -11.91
N TYR A 406 -8.67 -26.41 -12.07
CA TYR A 406 -8.70 -24.96 -12.10
C TYR A 406 -8.19 -24.37 -10.78
N ASP A 407 -8.70 -24.83 -9.64
CA ASP A 407 -8.31 -24.37 -8.31
C ASP A 407 -6.84 -24.66 -7.99
N ASN A 408 -6.34 -25.83 -8.39
CA ASN A 408 -4.91 -26.15 -8.29
C ASN A 408 -4.03 -25.26 -9.19
N GLY A 409 -4.55 -24.79 -10.32
CA GLY A 409 -3.93 -23.76 -11.14
C GLY A 409 -3.85 -22.43 -10.41
N LEU A 410 -5.00 -21.97 -9.90
CA LEU A 410 -5.13 -20.72 -9.16
C LEU A 410 -4.24 -20.69 -7.91
N LYS A 411 -4.22 -21.78 -7.14
CA LYS A 411 -3.33 -21.99 -5.97
C LYS A 411 -1.85 -21.75 -6.29
N ARG A 412 -1.37 -22.28 -7.43
CA ARG A 412 0.04 -22.09 -7.85
C ARG A 412 0.33 -20.63 -8.18
N ILE A 413 -0.59 -19.94 -8.84
CA ILE A 413 -0.42 -18.53 -9.21
C ILE A 413 -0.39 -17.64 -7.97
N ILE A 414 -1.30 -17.85 -7.02
CA ILE A 414 -1.33 -17.08 -5.77
C ILE A 414 -0.04 -17.28 -4.95
N LEU A 415 0.50 -18.50 -4.95
CA LEU A 415 1.78 -18.78 -4.30
C LEU A 415 2.93 -18.02 -4.96
N VAL A 416 2.98 -17.99 -6.30
CA VAL A 416 3.97 -17.19 -7.03
C VAL A 416 3.79 -15.69 -6.76
N ALA A 417 2.55 -15.19 -6.77
CA ALA A 417 2.24 -13.80 -6.43
C ALA A 417 2.71 -13.44 -5.01
N SER A 418 2.51 -14.33 -4.03
CA SER A 418 2.98 -14.16 -2.66
C SER A 418 4.52 -14.08 -2.58
N ILE A 419 5.23 -14.88 -3.38
CA ILE A 419 6.70 -14.80 -3.49
C ILE A 419 7.13 -13.46 -4.11
N VAL A 420 6.45 -12.99 -5.15
CA VAL A 420 6.73 -11.70 -5.80
C VAL A 420 6.58 -10.55 -4.80
N VAL A 421 5.47 -10.53 -4.03
CA VAL A 421 5.24 -9.51 -2.98
C VAL A 421 6.31 -9.60 -1.88
N LEU A 422 6.70 -10.81 -1.47
CA LEU A 422 7.79 -10.98 -0.49
C LEU A 422 9.11 -10.41 -1.01
N CYS A 423 9.45 -10.65 -2.29
CA CYS A 423 10.63 -10.07 -2.92
C CYS A 423 10.57 -8.54 -2.98
N GLN A 424 9.39 -7.96 -3.25
CA GLN A 424 9.18 -6.51 -3.23
C GLN A 424 9.44 -5.93 -1.83
N ILE A 425 8.93 -6.56 -0.77
CA ILE A 425 9.18 -6.17 0.62
C ILE A 425 10.69 -6.16 0.92
N LEU A 426 11.41 -7.22 0.56
CA LEU A 426 12.85 -7.33 0.84
C LEU A 426 13.66 -6.24 0.13
N ILE A 427 13.35 -5.95 -1.13
CA ILE A 427 13.99 -4.89 -1.92
C ILE A 427 13.67 -3.50 -1.33
N LEU A 428 12.42 -3.28 -0.90
CA LEU A 428 12.01 -2.04 -0.24
C LEU A 428 12.72 -1.81 1.09
N ILE A 429 12.85 -2.83 1.94
CA ILE A 429 13.58 -2.72 3.22
C ILE A 429 15.03 -2.32 2.98
N ARG A 430 15.70 -2.92 1.98
CA ARG A 430 17.07 -2.55 1.59
C ARG A 430 17.16 -1.11 1.12
N GLN A 431 16.21 -0.66 0.31
CA GLN A 431 16.16 0.72 -0.17
C GLN A 431 15.97 1.72 1.00
N MET A 432 15.05 1.44 1.92
CA MET A 432 14.84 2.28 3.11
C MET A 432 16.11 2.38 3.99
N ALA A 433 16.84 1.27 4.13
CA ALA A 433 18.09 1.26 4.89
C ALA A 433 19.20 2.12 4.23
N GLN A 434 19.24 2.18 2.89
CA GLN A 434 20.20 3.00 2.15
C GLN A 434 19.85 4.50 2.16
N THR A 435 18.57 4.86 2.30
CA THR A 435 18.10 6.26 2.28
C THR A 435 17.52 6.70 3.61
N ASN A 436 18.29 6.57 4.69
CA ASN A 436 17.85 6.93 6.05
C ASN A 436 18.16 8.38 6.46
N THR A 437 18.89 9.15 5.64
CA THR A 437 19.22 10.55 5.94
C THR A 437 18.19 11.52 5.35
N PRO A 438 17.86 12.64 6.02
CA PRO A 438 16.95 13.67 5.47
C PRO A 438 17.40 14.20 4.10
N SER A 439 18.71 14.36 3.90
CA SER A 439 19.30 14.76 2.61
C SER A 439 19.09 13.73 1.49
N ALA A 440 19.01 12.43 1.81
CA ALA A 440 18.66 11.41 0.83
C ALA A 440 17.15 11.38 0.58
N LEU A 441 16.32 11.44 1.64
CA LEU A 441 14.86 11.42 1.55
C LEU A 441 14.29 12.61 0.76
N SER A 442 14.90 13.79 0.86
CA SER A 442 14.52 14.98 0.08
C SER A 442 14.68 14.79 -1.44
N LYS A 443 15.55 13.89 -1.91
CA LYS A 443 15.73 13.60 -3.36
C LYS A 443 14.65 12.69 -3.93
N LEU A 444 13.95 11.97 -3.07
CA LEU A 444 12.95 10.98 -3.48
C LEU A 444 11.61 11.64 -3.79
N SER A 445 10.82 11.00 -4.64
CA SER A 445 9.45 11.43 -4.96
C SER A 445 8.45 10.72 -4.06
N PHE A 446 7.68 11.51 -3.31
CA PHE A 446 6.54 11.02 -2.53
C PHE A 446 5.51 10.29 -3.41
N TRP A 447 5.26 10.82 -4.61
CA TRP A 447 4.25 10.30 -5.53
C TRP A 447 4.62 8.95 -6.15
N THR A 448 5.92 8.68 -6.33
CA THR A 448 6.38 7.36 -6.80
C THR A 448 6.02 6.26 -5.79
N ILE A 449 6.36 6.47 -4.51
CA ILE A 449 6.02 5.52 -3.43
C ILE A 449 4.50 5.47 -3.19
N SER A 450 3.80 6.61 -3.33
CA SER A 450 2.34 6.63 -3.18
C SER A 450 1.60 5.84 -4.26
N LEU A 451 2.08 5.89 -5.51
CA LEU A 451 1.48 5.11 -6.61
C LEU A 451 1.72 3.60 -6.41
N MET A 452 2.93 3.22 -5.98
CA MET A 452 3.27 1.85 -5.60
C MET A 452 2.36 1.35 -4.46
N ASN A 453 2.18 2.18 -3.43
CA ASN A 453 1.32 1.88 -2.29
C ASN A 453 -0.14 1.71 -2.69
N MET A 454 -0.65 2.54 -3.60
CA MET A 454 -2.00 2.38 -4.15
C MET A 454 -2.14 1.01 -4.84
N ALA A 455 -1.14 0.59 -5.62
CA ALA A 455 -1.18 -0.71 -6.30
C ALA A 455 -1.24 -1.86 -5.30
N ASP A 456 -0.32 -1.89 -4.35
CA ASP A 456 -0.15 -3.03 -3.42
C ASP A 456 -1.25 -3.07 -2.36
N GLY A 457 -1.73 -1.90 -1.93
CA GLY A 457 -2.90 -1.77 -1.07
C GLY A 457 -4.15 -2.33 -1.75
N SER A 458 -4.36 -2.04 -3.04
CA SER A 458 -5.51 -2.57 -3.77
C SER A 458 -5.41 -4.09 -3.94
N MET A 459 -4.22 -4.62 -4.22
CA MET A 459 -3.96 -6.06 -4.27
C MET A 459 -4.26 -6.76 -2.94
N SER A 460 -3.95 -6.12 -1.82
CA SER A 460 -4.29 -6.63 -0.49
C SER A 460 -5.81 -6.75 -0.30
N VAL A 461 -6.56 -5.71 -0.65
CA VAL A 461 -8.02 -5.69 -0.45
C VAL A 461 -8.71 -6.67 -1.40
N ILE A 462 -8.30 -6.73 -2.66
CA ILE A 462 -8.83 -7.69 -3.63
C ILE A 462 -8.54 -9.12 -3.18
N SER A 463 -7.31 -9.40 -2.73
CA SER A 463 -6.96 -10.74 -2.21
C SER A 463 -7.78 -11.11 -0.98
N LEU A 464 -8.07 -10.14 -0.09
CA LEU A 464 -8.93 -10.36 1.07
C LEU A 464 -10.37 -10.66 0.65
N LEU A 465 -10.94 -9.94 -0.31
CA LEU A 465 -12.27 -10.23 -0.84
C LEU A 465 -12.32 -11.60 -1.52
N CYS A 466 -11.31 -11.94 -2.32
CA CYS A 466 -11.20 -13.26 -2.95
C CYS A 466 -11.11 -14.37 -1.90
N SER A 467 -10.48 -14.14 -0.74
CA SER A 467 -10.45 -15.15 0.34
C SER A 467 -11.84 -15.48 0.91
N MET A 468 -12.78 -14.52 0.86
CA MET A 468 -14.16 -14.72 1.30
C MET A 468 -15.01 -15.44 0.24
N ILE A 469 -14.71 -15.23 -1.04
CA ILE A 469 -15.43 -15.84 -2.17
C ILE A 469 -14.98 -17.28 -2.41
N PHE A 470 -13.67 -17.54 -2.39
CA PHE A 470 -13.08 -18.84 -2.67
C PHE A 470 -12.67 -19.53 -1.36
N THR A 471 -13.65 -20.12 -0.66
CA THR A 471 -13.45 -20.75 0.66
C THR A 471 -12.39 -21.84 0.66
N ASP A 472 -12.27 -22.62 -0.42
CA ASP A 472 -11.30 -23.70 -0.55
C ASP A 472 -9.84 -23.21 -0.72
N LEU A 473 -9.68 -21.94 -1.12
CA LEU A 473 -8.39 -21.27 -1.32
C LEU A 473 -8.14 -20.17 -0.27
N TYR A 474 -8.92 -20.15 0.81
CA TYR A 474 -8.89 -19.11 1.83
C TYR A 474 -7.47 -18.85 2.37
N ILE A 475 -6.73 -19.90 2.75
CA ILE A 475 -5.41 -19.77 3.36
C ILE A 475 -4.43 -19.05 2.41
N GLN A 476 -4.46 -19.41 1.12
CA GLN A 476 -3.54 -18.86 0.13
C GLN A 476 -3.83 -17.39 -0.14
N PHE A 477 -5.10 -17.04 -0.32
CA PHE A 477 -5.51 -15.65 -0.50
C PHE A 477 -5.26 -14.81 0.76
N ALA A 478 -5.51 -15.35 1.96
CA ALA A 478 -5.24 -14.66 3.22
C ALA A 478 -3.76 -14.36 3.42
N VAL A 479 -2.86 -15.31 3.07
CA VAL A 479 -1.40 -15.08 3.12
C VAL A 479 -0.98 -14.00 2.13
N CYS A 480 -1.47 -14.07 0.89
CA CYS A 480 -1.19 -13.05 -0.12
C CYS A 480 -1.69 -11.67 0.31
N ALA A 481 -2.90 -11.60 0.86
CA ALA A 481 -3.49 -10.38 1.41
C ALA A 481 -2.65 -9.82 2.57
N PHE A 482 -2.23 -10.66 3.51
CA PHE A 482 -1.40 -10.24 4.65
C PHE A 482 -0.04 -9.69 4.21
N LEU A 483 0.61 -10.34 3.24
CA LEU A 483 1.89 -9.86 2.70
C LEU A 483 1.74 -8.54 1.96
N ALA A 484 0.73 -8.41 1.09
CA ALA A 484 0.45 -7.18 0.37
C ALA A 484 0.07 -6.03 1.32
N PHE A 485 -0.74 -6.32 2.34
CA PHE A 485 -1.07 -5.38 3.43
C PHE A 485 0.19 -4.92 4.15
N THR A 486 1.09 -5.84 4.48
CA THR A 486 2.36 -5.52 5.15
C THR A 486 3.25 -4.65 4.26
N CYS A 487 3.31 -4.93 2.95
CA CYS A 487 4.03 -4.10 1.98
C CYS A 487 3.50 -2.67 1.98
N SER A 488 2.19 -2.51 1.72
CA SER A 488 1.53 -1.20 1.56
C SER A 488 1.40 -0.41 2.86
N SER A 489 0.82 -1.01 3.91
CA SER A 489 0.44 -0.30 5.13
C SER A 489 1.57 -0.14 6.14
N VAL A 490 2.58 -1.03 6.14
CA VAL A 490 3.71 -0.96 7.09
C VAL A 490 4.94 -0.33 6.44
N TYR A 491 5.45 -0.89 5.34
CA TYR A 491 6.72 -0.44 4.77
C TYR A 491 6.57 0.76 3.85
N GLU A 492 5.71 0.68 2.83
CA GLU A 492 5.54 1.76 1.85
C GLU A 492 4.94 3.02 2.49
N MET A 493 3.96 2.87 3.37
CA MET A 493 3.39 4.03 4.08
C MET A 493 4.39 4.68 5.02
N LYS A 494 5.15 3.90 5.80
CA LYS A 494 6.22 4.44 6.65
C LYS A 494 7.25 5.20 5.82
N TYR A 495 7.65 4.66 4.67
CA TYR A 495 8.58 5.33 3.78
C TYR A 495 7.99 6.62 3.19
N ALA A 496 6.72 6.60 2.79
CA ALA A 496 6.01 7.78 2.30
C ALA A 496 5.90 8.87 3.36
N ILE A 497 5.63 8.53 4.63
CA ILE A 497 5.59 9.48 5.75
C ILE A 497 6.96 10.10 5.98
N GLN A 498 8.04 9.30 6.03
CA GLN A 498 9.41 9.82 6.20
C GLN A 498 9.80 10.80 5.08
N ILE A 499 9.46 10.47 3.84
CA ILE A 499 9.68 11.34 2.68
C ILE A 499 8.84 12.62 2.83
N TYR A 500 7.56 12.50 3.18
CA TYR A 500 6.64 13.64 3.29
C TYR A 500 7.03 14.59 4.43
N CYS A 501 7.35 14.09 5.62
CA CYS A 501 7.81 14.90 6.75
C CYS A 501 9.09 15.68 6.41
N THR A 502 10.03 15.04 5.70
CA THR A 502 11.24 15.71 5.21
C THR A 502 10.89 16.83 4.21
N GLN A 503 9.87 16.61 3.37
CA GLN A 503 9.44 17.53 2.32
C GLN A 503 8.54 18.67 2.79
N LEU A 504 7.85 18.53 3.92
CA LEU A 504 6.96 19.57 4.47
C LEU A 504 7.68 20.89 4.75
N ASN A 505 8.95 20.81 5.15
CA ASN A 505 9.79 21.98 5.43
C ASN A 505 10.45 22.55 4.17
N GLU A 506 10.27 21.92 3.01
CA GLU A 506 10.78 22.43 1.74
C GLU A 506 9.84 23.53 1.20
N ARG A 507 10.42 24.66 0.74
CA ARG A 507 9.63 25.68 0.03
C ARG A 507 8.99 25.05 -1.22
N PRO A 508 7.69 25.27 -1.48
CA PRO A 508 7.00 24.64 -2.60
C PRO A 508 7.58 25.13 -3.93
N LEU A 509 8.28 24.24 -4.62
CA LEU A 509 8.77 24.43 -5.99
C LEU A 509 7.77 23.77 -6.94
N ASP A 510 6.93 24.59 -7.59
CA ASP A 510 5.92 24.13 -8.54
C ASP A 510 6.40 24.30 -10.00
N TRP A 511 5.88 23.51 -10.95
CA TRP A 511 6.31 23.59 -12.38
C TRP A 511 6.09 24.98 -12.98
N ARG A 512 5.05 25.70 -12.50
CA ARG A 512 4.76 27.09 -12.87
C ARG A 512 5.87 28.04 -12.43
N THR A 513 6.50 27.75 -11.28
CA THR A 513 7.64 28.54 -10.77
C THR A 513 8.91 28.28 -11.57
N MET A 514 9.09 27.08 -12.12
CA MET A 514 10.17 26.75 -13.05
C MET A 514 10.04 27.50 -14.39
N LEU A 515 8.87 27.45 -15.04
CA LEU A 515 8.66 28.08 -16.36
C LEU A 515 8.84 29.60 -16.37
N GLN A 516 8.79 30.24 -15.21
CA GLN A 516 8.91 31.70 -15.09
C GLN A 516 10.35 32.20 -14.97
N GLY A 517 11.35 31.31 -14.81
CA GLY A 517 12.79 31.62 -14.90
C GLY A 517 13.35 32.64 -13.88
N THR A 518 12.54 33.20 -12.99
CA THR A 518 13.01 34.19 -12.00
C THR A 518 13.70 33.52 -10.80
N PRO A 519 14.86 34.05 -10.34
CA PRO A 519 15.47 33.63 -9.08
C PRO A 519 14.48 33.70 -7.91
N ILE A 520 14.55 32.72 -7.00
CA ILE A 520 13.60 32.57 -5.88
C ILE A 520 13.67 33.77 -4.91
N ASP A 521 14.84 34.39 -4.77
CA ASP A 521 15.09 35.48 -3.81
C ASP A 521 14.49 36.83 -4.28
N GLU A 522 14.56 37.16 -5.58
CA GLU A 522 13.95 38.39 -6.14
C GLU A 522 12.41 38.43 -6.03
N ARG A 523 11.77 37.28 -5.82
CA ARG A 523 10.31 37.16 -5.84
C ARG A 523 9.69 37.39 -4.46
N ALA A 524 10.38 36.95 -3.40
CA ALA A 524 9.99 37.27 -2.02
C ALA A 524 10.08 38.79 -1.80
N GLU A 525 11.16 39.42 -2.27
CA GLU A 525 11.26 40.89 -2.27
C GLU A 525 10.15 41.56 -3.08
N ARG A 526 9.74 41.03 -4.25
CA ARG A 526 8.62 41.57 -5.02
C ARG A 526 7.26 41.38 -4.32
N LEU A 527 7.05 40.29 -3.60
CA LEU A 527 5.83 40.03 -2.83
C LEU A 527 5.78 40.87 -1.56
N ASP A 528 6.92 41.06 -0.87
CA ASP A 528 7.03 41.96 0.29
C ASP A 528 6.93 43.42 -0.13
N GLN A 529 7.49 43.81 -1.29
CA GLN A 529 7.29 45.15 -1.87
C GLN A 529 5.86 45.36 -2.37
N ALA A 530 5.19 44.33 -2.88
CA ALA A 530 3.77 44.40 -3.26
C ALA A 530 2.87 44.50 -2.02
N ASN A 531 3.14 43.70 -0.97
CA ASN A 531 2.45 43.76 0.32
C ASN A 531 2.70 45.08 1.05
N ASN A 532 3.91 45.63 0.98
CA ASN A 532 4.24 46.95 1.54
C ASN A 532 3.62 48.10 0.75
N ARG A 533 3.35 47.94 -0.56
CA ARG A 533 2.56 48.91 -1.35
C ARG A 533 1.07 48.85 -1.06
N THR A 534 0.55 47.71 -0.58
CA THR A 534 -0.84 47.59 -0.12
C THR A 534 -1.05 47.98 1.34
N ASN A 535 0.02 48.03 2.14
CA ASN A 535 -0.01 48.36 3.58
C ASN A 535 0.14 49.86 3.91
N GLU A 536 -0.11 50.77 2.97
CA GLU A 536 -0.32 52.19 3.30
C GLU A 536 -1.71 52.46 3.93
N ASN A 537 -2.61 51.48 3.95
CA ASN A 537 -3.84 51.55 4.75
C ASN A 537 -3.76 50.57 5.92
N GLY A 538 -3.59 51.14 7.11
CA GLY A 538 -3.21 50.43 8.32
C GLY A 538 -4.08 49.23 8.68
N GLN A 539 -3.42 48.11 8.90
CA GLN A 539 -3.70 47.14 9.95
C GLN A 539 -2.43 46.31 10.18
N ASN A 540 -1.73 46.58 11.29
CA ASN A 540 -0.63 45.75 11.76
C ASN A 540 -1.20 44.41 12.26
N THR A 541 -1.36 43.44 11.37
CA THR A 541 -1.39 42.03 11.75
C THR A 541 0.03 41.50 11.71
N THR A 542 0.65 41.41 12.89
CA THR A 542 1.86 40.62 13.12
C THR A 542 1.53 39.14 12.92
N ASN A 543 1.63 38.67 11.68
CA ASN A 543 1.74 37.23 11.41
C ASN A 543 3.16 36.80 11.78
N ASN A 544 3.34 36.43 13.05
CA ASN A 544 4.47 35.60 13.44
C ASN A 544 4.37 34.30 12.64
N GLY A 545 5.25 34.13 11.65
CA GLY A 545 5.47 32.86 10.97
C GLY A 545 6.06 31.85 11.96
N GLN A 546 5.21 31.28 12.81
CA GLN A 546 5.54 30.06 13.55
C GLN A 546 5.65 28.93 12.52
N THR A 547 6.89 28.56 12.18
CA THR A 547 7.20 27.30 11.53
C THR A 547 6.71 26.16 12.43
N MET A 548 5.61 25.51 12.02
CA MET A 548 5.08 24.34 12.70
C MET A 548 6.09 23.19 12.58
N THR A 549 6.69 22.77 13.69
CA THR A 549 7.29 21.44 13.81
C THR A 549 6.15 20.44 13.74
N ALA A 550 5.84 19.96 12.53
CA ALA A 550 4.76 19.00 12.34
C ALA A 550 5.08 17.70 13.08
N ASP A 551 4.22 17.33 14.04
CA ASP A 551 4.27 16.05 14.73
C ASP A 551 4.14 14.91 13.71
N GLU A 552 5.17 14.06 13.59
CA GLU A 552 5.19 12.94 12.65
C GLU A 552 3.98 12.02 12.82
N HIS A 553 3.45 11.90 14.04
CA HIS A 553 2.27 11.10 14.32
C HIS A 553 0.99 11.72 13.73
N ALA A 554 0.85 13.04 13.81
CA ALA A 554 -0.29 13.75 13.23
C ALA A 554 -0.28 13.67 11.70
N VAL A 555 0.88 13.91 11.10
CA VAL A 555 1.09 13.78 9.65
C VAL A 555 0.84 12.34 9.19
N GLY A 556 1.38 11.37 9.92
CA GLY A 556 1.13 9.96 9.66
C GLY A 556 -0.35 9.62 9.66
N ALA A 557 -1.09 10.04 10.69
CA ALA A 557 -2.53 9.78 10.80
C ALA A 557 -3.33 10.39 9.63
N GLU A 558 -2.97 11.59 9.17
CA GLU A 558 -3.59 12.24 8.01
C GLU A 558 -3.34 11.43 6.72
N LEU A 559 -2.09 11.05 6.47
CA LEU A 559 -1.73 10.27 5.28
C LEU A 559 -2.39 8.89 5.25
N TYR A 560 -2.41 8.18 6.38
CA TYR A 560 -3.10 6.89 6.50
C TYR A 560 -4.59 7.05 6.17
N THR A 561 -5.25 8.05 6.78
CA THR A 561 -6.69 8.29 6.57
C THR A 561 -6.98 8.58 5.10
N ARG A 562 -6.18 9.46 4.47
CA ARG A 562 -6.32 9.79 3.04
C ARG A 562 -6.11 8.55 2.17
N HIS A 563 -5.07 7.76 2.44
CA HIS A 563 -4.75 6.57 1.66
C HIS A 563 -5.85 5.51 1.76
N PHE A 564 -6.30 5.16 2.97
CA PHE A 564 -7.37 4.19 3.17
C PHE A 564 -8.67 4.64 2.49
N PHE A 565 -9.01 5.93 2.57
CA PHE A 565 -10.18 6.47 1.87
C PHE A 565 -10.04 6.35 0.36
N THR A 566 -8.88 6.72 -0.21
CA THR A 566 -8.63 6.55 -1.64
C THR A 566 -8.65 5.09 -2.08
N MET A 567 -8.15 4.18 -1.26
CA MET A 567 -8.22 2.73 -1.47
C MET A 567 -9.64 2.20 -1.49
N LEU A 568 -10.47 2.65 -0.56
CA LEU A 568 -11.88 2.26 -0.49
C LEU A 568 -12.65 2.74 -1.72
N VAL A 569 -12.50 4.00 -2.12
CA VAL A 569 -13.14 4.54 -3.33
C VAL A 569 -12.65 3.77 -4.57
N PHE A 570 -11.36 3.53 -4.65
CA PHE A 570 -10.76 2.81 -5.77
C PHE A 570 -11.25 1.35 -5.86
N LEU A 571 -11.46 0.68 -4.72
CA LEU A 571 -12.08 -0.64 -4.67
C LEU A 571 -13.49 -0.63 -5.28
N PHE A 572 -14.33 0.33 -4.92
CA PHE A 572 -15.68 0.43 -5.48
C PHE A 572 -15.67 0.65 -6.99
N VAL A 573 -14.70 1.43 -7.49
CA VAL A 573 -14.50 1.61 -8.94
C VAL A 573 -14.12 0.27 -9.58
N LEU A 574 -13.18 -0.49 -9.02
CA LEU A 574 -12.79 -1.80 -9.57
C LEU A 574 -13.94 -2.81 -9.55
N LEU A 575 -14.72 -2.86 -8.47
CA LEU A 575 -15.91 -3.71 -8.39
C LEU A 575 -16.98 -3.31 -9.42
N SER A 576 -17.15 -2.01 -9.68
CA SER A 576 -18.04 -1.52 -10.73
C SER A 576 -17.55 -1.90 -12.14
N VAL A 577 -16.24 -1.85 -12.40
CA VAL A 577 -15.68 -2.18 -13.71
C VAL A 577 -15.91 -3.64 -14.11
N ILE A 578 -16.06 -4.55 -13.14
CA ILE A 578 -16.38 -5.97 -13.42
C ILE A 578 -17.73 -6.09 -14.13
N THR A 579 -18.70 -5.22 -13.83
CA THR A 579 -20.05 -5.24 -14.43
C THR A 579 -20.13 -4.50 -15.76
N TRP A 580 -19.05 -3.88 -16.22
CA TRP A 580 -19.06 -3.14 -17.49
C TRP A 580 -18.95 -4.09 -18.69
N PRO A 581 -19.53 -3.70 -19.86
CA PRO A 581 -19.35 -4.44 -21.09
C PRO A 581 -17.88 -4.59 -21.46
N LYS A 582 -17.54 -5.70 -22.13
CA LYS A 582 -16.16 -6.12 -22.37
C LYS A 582 -15.27 -5.01 -22.97
N LYS A 583 -15.76 -4.27 -23.96
CA LYS A 583 -14.99 -3.18 -24.61
C LYS A 583 -14.61 -2.06 -23.65
N HIS A 584 -15.55 -1.62 -22.82
CA HIS A 584 -15.31 -0.53 -21.86
C HIS A 584 -14.39 -0.99 -20.74
N ARG A 585 -14.58 -2.23 -20.26
CA ARG A 585 -13.70 -2.87 -19.29
C ARG A 585 -12.25 -2.96 -19.80
N GLN A 586 -12.05 -3.35 -21.05
CA GLN A 586 -10.72 -3.41 -21.68
C GLN A 586 -10.05 -2.04 -21.80
N VAL A 587 -10.78 -1.01 -22.23
CA VAL A 587 -10.23 0.36 -22.33
C VAL A 587 -9.81 0.88 -20.95
N PHE A 588 -10.66 0.68 -19.94
CA PHE A 588 -10.33 1.03 -18.55
C PHE A 588 -9.07 0.29 -18.09
N GLU A 589 -8.99 -1.01 -18.33
CA GLU A 589 -7.85 -1.84 -17.97
C GLU A 589 -6.54 -1.34 -18.59
N TYR A 590 -6.51 -1.02 -19.89
CA TYR A 590 -5.29 -0.51 -20.54
C TYR A 590 -4.83 0.83 -19.98
N ILE A 591 -5.77 1.75 -19.73
CA ILE A 591 -5.47 3.03 -19.10
C ILE A 591 -4.93 2.81 -17.68
N PHE A 592 -5.61 1.95 -16.93
CA PHE A 592 -5.29 1.62 -15.55
C PHE A 592 -3.90 1.00 -15.42
N LEU A 593 -3.62 -0.07 -16.16
CA LEU A 593 -2.32 -0.76 -16.16
C LEU A 593 -1.19 0.17 -16.61
N THR A 594 -1.45 1.07 -17.57
CA THR A 594 -0.45 2.06 -18.00
C THR A 594 -0.15 3.08 -16.90
N ILE A 595 -1.17 3.63 -16.23
CA ILE A 595 -0.99 4.57 -15.12
C ILE A 595 -0.22 3.91 -13.98
N PHE A 596 -0.62 2.71 -13.56
CA PHE A 596 0.00 2.01 -12.42
C PHE A 596 1.41 1.50 -12.72
N ASN A 597 1.79 1.36 -14.00
CA ASN A 597 3.18 1.09 -14.42
C ASN A 597 3.97 2.37 -14.78
N SER A 598 3.45 3.55 -14.45
CA SER A 598 4.11 4.86 -14.68
C SER A 598 4.74 5.45 -13.41
N PHE A 599 5.06 4.61 -12.42
CA PHE A 599 5.55 5.04 -11.10
C PHE A 599 6.92 5.73 -11.12
N TRP A 600 7.71 5.63 -12.18
CA TRP A 600 8.97 6.37 -12.28
C TRP A 600 8.82 7.80 -12.81
N ILE A 601 7.71 8.13 -13.48
CA ILE A 601 7.47 9.48 -14.02
C ILE A 601 7.54 10.55 -12.92
N PRO A 602 6.90 10.38 -11.75
CA PRO A 602 7.05 11.36 -10.68
C PRO A 602 8.49 11.50 -10.16
N GLN A 603 9.30 10.45 -10.22
CA GLN A 603 10.72 10.53 -9.83
C GLN A 603 11.56 11.24 -10.88
N ILE A 604 11.33 10.97 -12.17
CA ILE A 604 11.96 11.70 -13.29
C ILE A 604 11.68 13.19 -13.13
N TYR A 605 10.43 13.55 -12.83
CA TYR A 605 10.02 14.93 -12.56
C TYR A 605 10.73 15.53 -11.33
N ARG A 606 10.79 14.80 -10.21
CA ARG A 606 11.51 15.22 -9.00
C ARG A 606 13.01 15.46 -9.25
N ASN A 607 13.65 14.60 -10.04
CA ASN A 607 15.07 14.74 -10.41
C ASN A 607 15.33 16.06 -11.15
N ILE A 608 14.44 16.45 -12.07
CA ILE A 608 14.53 17.72 -12.82
C ILE A 608 14.46 18.90 -11.84
N LEU A 609 13.45 18.91 -10.97
CA LEU A 609 13.24 19.96 -9.98
C LEU A 609 14.46 20.14 -9.09
N ARG A 610 14.93 19.06 -8.48
CA ARG A 610 16.02 19.08 -7.50
C ARG A 610 17.42 19.14 -8.10
N GLY A 611 17.57 18.86 -9.39
CA GLY A 611 18.91 18.70 -9.98
C GLY A 611 19.66 17.47 -9.43
N SER A 612 18.94 16.44 -8.97
CA SER A 612 19.53 15.22 -8.44
C SER A 612 19.91 14.24 -9.56
N ARG A 613 21.14 13.72 -9.52
CA ARG A 613 21.61 12.66 -10.43
C ARG A 613 21.28 11.25 -9.95
N THR A 614 21.25 11.04 -8.64
CA THR A 614 21.07 9.73 -8.00
C THR A 614 20.02 9.85 -6.90
N SER A 615 18.91 9.13 -7.04
CA SER A 615 17.79 9.20 -6.10
C SER A 615 17.47 7.84 -5.49
N PHE A 616 17.00 6.87 -6.29
CA PHE A 616 16.82 5.47 -5.85
C PHE A 616 18.03 4.61 -6.24
N GLY A 617 18.28 3.53 -5.49
CA GLY A 617 19.31 2.55 -5.85
C GLY A 617 18.92 1.75 -7.11
N TRP A 618 19.90 1.41 -7.95
CA TRP A 618 19.67 0.64 -9.18
C TRP A 618 19.08 -0.76 -8.94
N GLU A 619 19.44 -1.39 -7.81
CA GLU A 619 18.82 -2.66 -7.37
C GLU A 619 17.31 -2.48 -7.17
N PHE A 620 16.89 -1.39 -6.52
CA PHE A 620 15.49 -1.06 -6.29
C PHE A 620 14.78 -0.74 -7.61
N ILE A 621 15.39 0.10 -8.47
CA ILE A 621 14.80 0.53 -9.74
C ILE A 621 14.52 -0.68 -10.65
N ILE A 622 15.55 -1.49 -10.93
CA ILE A 622 15.44 -2.63 -11.84
C ILE A 622 14.58 -3.73 -11.21
N GLY A 623 14.82 -4.04 -9.93
CA GLY A 623 14.12 -5.10 -9.21
C GLY A 623 12.62 -4.85 -9.13
N THR A 624 12.19 -3.66 -8.72
CA THR A 624 10.75 -3.33 -8.62
C THR A 624 10.08 -3.26 -9.99
N SER A 625 10.77 -2.74 -11.01
CA SER A 625 10.24 -2.69 -12.39
C SER A 625 9.98 -4.08 -12.95
N ILE A 626 10.90 -5.03 -12.76
CA ILE A 626 10.72 -6.41 -13.19
C ILE A 626 9.61 -7.08 -12.40
N LEU A 627 9.64 -7.00 -11.06
CA LEU A 627 8.67 -7.68 -10.20
C LEU A 627 7.24 -7.19 -10.43
N ARG A 628 7.03 -5.90 -10.76
CA ARG A 628 5.70 -5.35 -11.05
C ARG A 628 5.21 -5.65 -12.47
N LEU A 629 6.10 -5.88 -13.45
CA LEU A 629 5.71 -6.30 -14.81
C LEU A 629 5.37 -7.79 -14.91
N VAL A 630 5.98 -8.66 -14.09
CA VAL A 630 5.78 -10.12 -14.16
C VAL A 630 4.29 -10.53 -14.09
N PRO A 631 3.46 -10.03 -13.15
CA PRO A 631 2.04 -10.36 -13.11
C PRO A 631 1.28 -9.94 -14.38
N VAL A 632 1.58 -8.75 -14.91
CA VAL A 632 0.93 -8.21 -16.11
C VAL A 632 1.29 -9.05 -17.34
N ILE A 633 2.57 -9.36 -17.51
CA ILE A 633 3.05 -10.24 -18.60
C ILE A 633 2.37 -11.60 -18.53
N TYR A 634 2.24 -12.17 -17.33
CA TYR A 634 1.61 -13.47 -17.14
C TYR A 634 0.14 -13.47 -17.57
N VAL A 635 -0.64 -12.51 -17.09
CA VAL A 635 -2.08 -12.43 -17.34
C VAL A 635 -2.37 -12.15 -18.83
N GLU A 636 -1.66 -11.22 -19.45
CA GLU A 636 -1.93 -10.81 -20.84
C GLU A 636 -1.34 -11.75 -21.90
N SER A 637 -0.25 -12.48 -21.59
CA SER A 637 0.45 -13.30 -22.61
C SER A 637 0.05 -14.77 -22.57
N PHE A 638 -0.28 -15.31 -21.40
CA PHE A 638 -0.45 -16.75 -21.19
C PHE A 638 -1.90 -17.15 -20.93
N PRO A 639 -2.29 -18.39 -21.24
CA PRO A 639 -3.52 -18.97 -20.70
C PRO A 639 -3.48 -18.91 -19.18
N ASN A 640 -4.40 -18.16 -18.60
CA ASN A 640 -4.53 -18.01 -17.16
C ASN A 640 -5.91 -18.53 -16.70
N PRO A 641 -6.04 -18.98 -15.44
CA PRO A 641 -7.32 -19.39 -14.87
C PRO A 641 -8.36 -18.26 -14.90
N PHE A 642 -7.96 -17.00 -14.79
CA PHE A 642 -8.89 -15.87 -14.85
C PHE A 642 -9.61 -15.71 -16.21
N ASN A 643 -9.23 -16.49 -17.23
CA ASN A 643 -9.73 -16.40 -18.60
C ASN A 643 -9.67 -14.97 -19.15
N HIS A 644 -8.62 -14.25 -18.75
CA HIS A 644 -8.36 -12.91 -19.20
C HIS A 644 -8.01 -12.90 -20.69
N HIS A 645 -8.35 -11.81 -21.38
CA HIS A 645 -8.15 -11.67 -22.82
C HIS A 645 -6.67 -11.50 -23.14
N ARG A 646 -6.18 -12.04 -24.25
CA ARG A 646 -4.74 -11.95 -24.55
C ARG A 646 -4.44 -10.80 -25.49
N ASP A 647 -3.61 -9.87 -25.05
CA ASP A 647 -3.04 -8.83 -25.91
C ASP A 647 -1.51 -8.71 -25.77
N ILE A 648 -0.79 -9.41 -26.65
CA ILE A 648 0.67 -9.38 -26.69
C ILE A 648 1.20 -8.00 -27.12
N PHE A 649 0.46 -7.26 -27.95
CA PHE A 649 0.89 -5.93 -28.39
C PHE A 649 0.87 -4.94 -27.23
N PHE A 650 -0.13 -5.02 -26.36
CA PHE A 650 -0.21 -4.21 -25.16
C PHE A 650 0.94 -4.51 -24.18
N VAL A 651 1.31 -5.79 -24.01
CA VAL A 651 2.48 -6.18 -23.19
C VAL A 651 3.77 -5.59 -23.75
N VAL A 652 3.98 -5.69 -25.07
CA VAL A 652 5.16 -5.10 -25.72
C VAL A 652 5.18 -3.58 -25.51
N PHE A 653 4.04 -2.92 -25.64
CA PHE A 653 3.90 -1.49 -25.33
C PHE A 653 4.31 -1.17 -23.89
N LEU A 654 3.79 -1.90 -22.89
CA LEU A 654 4.13 -1.67 -21.48
C LEU A 654 5.61 -1.91 -21.16
N VAL A 655 6.22 -2.94 -21.76
CA VAL A 655 7.66 -3.22 -21.59
C VAL A 655 8.51 -2.10 -22.21
N ILE A 656 8.14 -1.62 -23.40
CA ILE A 656 8.80 -0.46 -24.02
C ILE A 656 8.61 0.78 -23.15
N TRP A 657 7.39 1.02 -22.65
CA TRP A 657 7.07 2.16 -21.79
C TRP A 657 7.89 2.18 -20.50
N MET A 658 8.00 1.03 -19.82
CA MET A 658 8.85 0.89 -18.63
C MET A 658 10.33 1.09 -18.98
N SER A 659 10.78 0.55 -20.11
CA SER A 659 12.15 0.72 -20.59
C SER A 659 12.49 2.18 -20.87
N VAL A 660 11.56 2.94 -21.46
CA VAL A 660 11.71 4.38 -21.70
C VAL A 660 11.83 5.15 -20.38
N GLN A 661 11.02 4.83 -19.37
CA GLN A 661 11.12 5.45 -18.05
C GLN A 661 12.50 5.20 -17.41
N ILE A 662 12.97 3.96 -17.42
CA ILE A 662 14.29 3.60 -16.87
C ILE A 662 15.41 4.27 -17.66
N ALA A 663 15.35 4.23 -19.00
CA ALA A 663 16.33 4.89 -19.86
C ALA A 663 16.40 6.40 -19.61
N MET A 664 15.26 7.05 -19.36
CA MET A 664 15.23 8.47 -19.00
C MET A 664 15.96 8.73 -17.68
N MET A 665 15.79 7.87 -16.67
CA MET A 665 16.55 8.01 -15.42
C MET A 665 18.06 7.75 -15.61
N VAL A 666 18.44 6.79 -16.45
CA VAL A 666 19.86 6.57 -16.82
C VAL A 666 20.43 7.82 -17.48
N LEU A 667 19.69 8.43 -18.42
CA LEU A 667 20.11 9.66 -19.09
C LEU A 667 20.24 10.82 -18.10
N GLN A 668 19.34 10.95 -17.14
CA GLN A 668 19.41 11.96 -16.09
C GLN A 668 20.65 11.78 -15.19
N GLU A 669 21.11 10.56 -14.96
CA GLU A 669 22.33 10.31 -14.18
C GLU A 669 23.59 10.69 -14.97
N ILE A 670 23.68 10.25 -16.24
CA ILE A 670 24.86 10.47 -17.10
C ILE A 670 24.97 11.93 -17.56
N LEU A 671 23.95 12.43 -18.24
CA LEU A 671 23.95 13.76 -18.86
C LEU A 671 23.56 14.86 -17.87
N GLY A 672 23.06 14.48 -16.69
CA GLY A 672 22.51 15.38 -15.70
C GLY A 672 20.99 15.50 -15.83
N PRO A 673 20.26 15.75 -14.73
CA PRO A 673 18.80 15.66 -14.69
C PRO A 673 18.06 16.71 -15.54
N ARG A 674 18.77 17.74 -15.98
CA ARG A 674 18.26 18.88 -16.73
C ARG A 674 18.82 18.94 -18.16
N PHE A 675 19.37 17.84 -18.68
CA PHE A 675 20.09 17.80 -19.97
C PHE A 675 19.28 18.27 -21.20
N PHE A 676 17.94 18.29 -21.09
CA PHE A 676 17.01 18.68 -22.16
C PHE A 676 16.35 20.05 -21.92
N LEU A 677 16.75 20.78 -20.87
CA LEU A 677 16.24 22.10 -20.50
C LEU A 677 17.34 23.15 -20.68
N SER A 678 17.02 24.26 -21.35
CA SER A 678 17.95 25.41 -21.41
C SER A 678 18.14 26.02 -20.02
N GLU A 679 19.35 26.50 -19.74
CA GLU A 679 19.72 27.14 -18.47
C GLU A 679 18.85 28.36 -18.15
N ASP A 680 18.30 29.03 -19.17
CA ASP A 680 17.43 30.20 -19.03
C ASP A 680 16.04 29.90 -18.42
N TYR A 681 15.59 28.65 -18.48
CA TYR A 681 14.29 28.22 -17.94
C TYR A 681 14.41 27.63 -16.53
N LEU A 682 15.58 27.73 -15.90
CA LEU A 682 15.86 27.12 -14.61
C LEU A 682 16.04 28.18 -13.54
N PRO A 683 15.43 28.02 -12.35
CA PRO A 683 15.78 28.85 -11.21
C PRO A 683 17.27 28.61 -10.88
N LYS A 684 18.05 29.69 -10.85
CA LYS A 684 19.46 29.62 -10.44
C LYS A 684 19.54 28.99 -9.05
N ALA A 685 20.35 27.94 -8.91
CA ALA A 685 20.58 27.32 -7.62
C ALA A 685 21.29 28.32 -6.70
N TYR A 686 20.88 28.36 -5.42
CA TYR A 686 21.54 29.23 -4.44
C TYR A 686 23.00 28.79 -4.27
N ASP A 687 23.93 29.71 -4.50
CA ASP A 687 25.36 29.46 -4.30
C ASP A 687 25.68 29.57 -2.81
N TYR A 688 25.94 28.44 -2.16
CA TYR A 688 26.36 28.40 -0.74
C TYR A 688 27.79 28.93 -0.54
N HIS A 689 28.55 29.18 -1.60
CA HIS A 689 29.91 29.73 -1.56
C HIS A 689 30.04 31.02 -2.38
N PRO A 690 29.21 32.05 -2.10
CA PRO A 690 29.22 33.28 -2.86
C PRO A 690 30.53 34.05 -2.64
N ILE A 691 30.96 34.79 -3.66
CA ILE A 691 32.06 35.76 -3.51
C ILE A 691 31.47 37.00 -2.86
N ILE A 692 31.88 37.29 -1.62
CA ILE A 692 31.42 38.49 -0.91
C ILE A 692 32.19 39.70 -1.44
N THR A 693 31.48 40.65 -2.04
CA THR A 693 32.03 41.94 -2.46
C THR A 693 31.78 43.01 -1.40
N LYS A 694 32.54 44.10 -1.45
CA LYS A 694 32.34 45.23 -0.53
C LYS A 694 30.91 45.81 -0.59
N GLY A 695 30.29 45.83 -1.78
CA GLY A 695 28.92 46.28 -1.95
C GLY A 695 27.88 45.36 -1.29
N ASP A 696 28.16 44.06 -1.18
CA ASP A 696 27.26 43.10 -0.52
C ASP A 696 27.24 43.33 1.01
N ILE A 697 28.38 43.73 1.59
CA ILE A 697 28.46 44.12 3.02
C ILE A 697 27.62 45.37 3.29
N GLU A 698 27.56 46.31 2.33
CA GLU A 698 26.81 47.56 2.45
C GLU A 698 25.30 47.39 2.15
N SER A 699 24.88 46.33 1.43
CA SER A 699 23.51 46.14 0.95
C SER A 699 22.63 45.21 1.79
N GLY A 700 23.05 44.79 2.99
CA GLY A 700 22.16 44.12 3.95
C GLY A 700 22.45 42.64 4.26
N PHE A 701 23.67 42.17 4.05
CA PHE A 701 24.13 41.06 4.91
C PHE A 701 24.24 41.59 6.34
N HIS A 702 23.74 40.86 7.34
CA HIS A 702 23.91 41.20 8.77
C HIS A 702 25.37 41.01 9.19
N PHE A 703 26.25 41.86 8.66
CA PHE A 703 27.66 41.91 8.94
C PHE A 703 27.94 43.21 9.69
N ASP A 704 28.37 43.13 10.95
CA ASP A 704 28.79 44.30 11.70
C ASP A 704 30.04 44.90 11.04
N ALA A 705 29.91 46.11 10.50
CA ALA A 705 30.97 46.82 9.78
C ALA A 705 32.26 47.03 10.62
N GLU A 706 32.17 46.86 11.95
CA GLU A 706 33.29 46.96 12.90
C GLU A 706 34.30 45.81 12.80
N ASN A 707 33.97 44.69 12.12
CA ASN A 707 34.81 43.48 12.07
C ASN A 707 35.66 43.31 10.79
N LEU A 708 35.82 44.37 9.99
CA LEU A 708 36.69 44.39 8.81
C LEU A 708 38.16 44.61 9.20
N ILE A 709 39.01 43.61 8.99
CA ILE A 709 40.45 43.70 9.24
C ILE A 709 41.20 43.89 7.91
N CYS A 710 41.99 44.97 7.83
CA CYS A 710 42.95 45.20 6.75
C CYS A 710 44.32 44.63 7.15
N LYS A 711 44.86 43.67 6.38
CA LYS A 711 46.27 43.25 6.51
C LYS A 711 47.10 43.89 5.40
N GLY A 712 48.07 44.75 5.78
CA GLY A 712 49.07 45.30 4.86
C GLY A 712 50.04 46.26 5.55
N ASP A 713 51.34 46.01 5.41
CA ASP A 713 52.41 46.95 5.79
C ASP A 713 52.42 48.18 4.88
N SER A 714 52.78 49.31 5.46
CA SER A 714 52.83 50.65 4.87
C SER A 714 53.37 50.72 3.43
N SER A 715 52.48 50.95 2.45
CA SER A 715 52.78 51.63 1.19
C SER A 715 51.49 52.16 0.52
N ASN A 716 51.63 53.22 -0.27
CA ASN A 716 50.58 54.19 -0.67
C ASN A 716 49.57 53.73 -1.75
N ASP A 717 49.25 52.44 -1.89
CA ASP A 717 48.23 51.97 -2.83
C ASP A 717 46.97 51.48 -2.08
N GLU A 718 45.91 52.29 -2.09
CA GLU A 718 44.61 51.93 -1.48
C GLU A 718 43.94 50.72 -2.18
N ASP A 719 44.26 50.47 -3.45
CA ASP A 719 43.64 49.43 -4.28
C ASP A 719 44.19 48.00 -4.07
N SER A 720 45.29 47.86 -3.32
CA SER A 720 46.00 46.56 -3.15
C SER A 720 45.74 45.86 -1.81
N ARG A 721 44.88 46.41 -0.94
CA ARG A 721 44.64 45.85 0.41
C ARG A 721 43.68 44.66 0.34
N THR A 722 44.13 43.49 0.80
CA THR A 722 43.25 42.34 0.99
C THR A 722 42.34 42.58 2.20
N LEU A 723 41.05 42.80 1.94
CA LEU A 723 40.04 42.97 2.96
C LEU A 723 39.60 41.58 3.46
N THR A 724 39.65 41.37 4.77
CA THR A 724 39.12 40.15 5.40
C THR A 724 38.05 40.54 6.41
N TYR A 725 36.86 39.96 6.27
CA TYR A 725 35.78 40.08 7.24
C TYR A 725 35.88 38.91 8.22
N VAL A 726 35.88 39.20 9.52
CA VAL A 726 35.96 38.16 10.56
C VAL A 726 34.66 38.11 11.33
N THR A 727 33.98 36.98 11.31
CA THR A 727 32.74 36.78 12.07
C THR A 727 32.80 35.50 12.87
N ASP A 728 32.03 35.37 13.94
CA ASP A 728 31.99 34.15 14.73
C ASP A 728 30.98 33.17 14.11
N CYS A 729 31.40 31.93 13.86
CA CYS A 729 30.48 30.89 13.43
C CYS A 729 29.56 30.50 14.59
N ALA A 730 28.25 30.70 14.49
CA ALA A 730 27.31 30.45 15.60
C ALA A 730 27.21 28.97 16.04
N ILE A 731 27.71 28.01 15.25
CA ILE A 731 27.73 26.58 15.62
C ILE A 731 28.92 26.26 16.53
N CYS A 732 30.11 26.68 16.14
CA CYS A 732 31.35 26.33 16.86
C CYS A 732 31.92 27.50 17.66
N MET A 733 31.34 28.71 17.59
CA MET A 733 31.80 29.94 18.24
C MET A 733 33.30 30.20 18.04
N GLN A 734 33.82 29.86 16.85
CA GLN A 734 35.20 30.14 16.44
C GLN A 734 35.17 31.17 15.32
N LYS A 735 36.24 31.98 15.26
CA LYS A 735 36.43 33.01 14.25
C LYS A 735 36.51 32.41 12.86
N LEU A 736 35.68 32.94 11.97
CA LEU A 736 35.61 32.62 10.56
C LEU A 736 36.13 33.82 9.77
N GLU A 737 37.22 33.63 9.04
CA GLU A 737 37.81 34.66 8.18
C GLU A 737 37.28 34.51 6.74
N ILE A 738 36.64 35.56 6.23
CA ILE A 738 36.06 35.62 4.88
C ILE A 738 36.84 36.64 4.04
N PRO A 739 37.42 36.25 2.90
CA PRO A 739 38.07 37.19 1.99
C PRO A 739 37.03 38.04 1.23
N VAL A 740 37.18 39.37 1.26
CA VAL A 740 36.31 40.33 0.59
C VAL A 740 37.02 40.92 -0.63
N VAL A 741 36.34 40.94 -1.78
CA VAL A 741 36.90 41.43 -3.05
C VAL A 741 36.38 42.84 -3.36
N ASN A 742 37.29 43.75 -3.75
CA ASN A 742 36.95 45.07 -4.30
C ASN A 742 36.51 44.93 -5.77
N LYS A 743 35.38 45.53 -6.15
CA LYS A 743 34.98 45.64 -7.57
C LYS A 743 35.98 46.54 -8.31
N PRO A 744 36.50 46.15 -9.49
CA PRO A 744 37.34 47.03 -10.29
C PRO A 744 36.49 48.06 -11.07
N GLY A 745 36.66 49.35 -10.73
CA GLY A 745 36.47 50.51 -11.61
C GLY A 745 35.03 50.95 -11.96
N GLU A 746 34.45 51.87 -11.17
CA GLU A 746 33.39 52.78 -11.64
C GLU A 746 33.99 54.14 -11.99
N THR A 747 34.26 54.39 -13.27
CA THR A 747 34.45 55.75 -13.80
C THR A 747 33.12 56.34 -14.20
N ASN A 748 32.78 57.48 -13.57
CA ASN A 748 31.61 58.32 -13.82
C ASN A 748 31.34 58.58 -15.32
N GLN A 749 30.17 58.17 -15.83
CA GLN A 749 29.37 58.96 -16.78
C GLN A 749 27.94 58.40 -17.00
N GLU A 750 26.99 59.30 -16.73
CA GLU A 750 25.60 59.43 -17.23
C GLU A 750 24.45 58.53 -16.72
N LEU A 751 23.44 59.27 -16.26
CA LEU A 751 22.14 58.98 -15.68
C LEU A 751 21.18 58.28 -16.67
N ASN A 752 20.35 57.37 -16.12
CA ASN A 752 19.08 56.80 -16.63
C ASN A 752 19.10 55.35 -17.17
N SER A 753 19.03 54.38 -16.25
CA SER A 753 18.38 53.07 -16.46
C SER A 753 18.18 52.35 -15.11
N PRO A 754 17.12 51.55 -14.91
CA PRO A 754 16.83 50.92 -13.63
C PRO A 754 17.84 49.80 -13.31
N SER A 755 18.36 49.86 -12.08
CA SER A 755 18.99 48.85 -11.22
C SER A 755 19.74 47.65 -11.87
N PRO A 756 21.04 47.45 -11.59
CA PRO A 756 21.80 46.33 -12.13
C PRO A 756 21.46 45.03 -11.39
N SER A 757 20.87 44.08 -12.12
CA SER A 757 20.80 42.67 -11.75
C SER A 757 22.20 42.08 -11.57
N HIS A 758 22.42 41.27 -10.53
CA HIS A 758 23.66 40.51 -10.32
C HIS A 758 23.96 39.59 -11.53
N GLN A 759 24.78 40.08 -12.46
CA GLN A 759 25.43 39.27 -13.48
C GLN A 759 26.53 38.45 -12.83
N SER A 760 26.22 37.20 -12.52
CA SER A 760 27.20 36.14 -12.30
C SER A 760 27.98 35.92 -13.60
N LEU A 761 29.24 36.34 -13.66
CA LEU A 761 30.19 35.89 -14.68
C LEU A 761 30.38 34.38 -14.51
N GLU A 762 29.79 33.58 -15.40
CA GLU A 762 30.14 32.17 -15.55
C GLU A 762 30.94 31.91 -16.84
N SER A 763 31.97 31.07 -16.66
CA SER A 763 32.39 29.99 -17.55
C SER A 763 32.75 30.29 -19.02
N SER A 764 33.79 31.11 -19.24
CA SER A 764 34.63 30.91 -20.43
C SER A 764 35.58 29.74 -20.19
N SER A 765 35.28 28.61 -20.82
CA SER A 765 36.18 27.48 -21.03
C SER A 765 37.50 27.94 -21.66
N SER A 766 38.55 28.03 -20.85
CA SER A 766 39.92 28.13 -21.36
C SER A 766 40.86 27.28 -20.50
N LEU A 767 41.46 26.30 -21.16
CA LEU A 767 42.52 25.45 -20.66
C LEU A 767 43.76 26.33 -20.41
N LEU A 768 44.07 26.63 -19.15
CA LEU A 768 45.40 26.83 -18.52
C LEU A 768 45.26 27.63 -17.21
N PRO A 769 45.75 27.16 -16.04
CA PRO A 769 45.65 27.92 -14.81
C PRO A 769 46.81 28.91 -14.67
N SER A 770 46.49 30.20 -14.57
CA SER A 770 47.40 31.21 -14.02
C SER A 770 47.45 31.09 -12.50
N PHE A 771 48.67 31.02 -11.95
CA PHE A 771 49.02 30.62 -10.58
C PHE A 771 48.37 31.46 -9.44
N GLY A 772 47.77 32.63 -9.72
CA GLY A 772 47.17 33.51 -8.70
C GLY A 772 45.70 33.22 -8.33
N LYS A 773 44.96 32.42 -9.13
CA LYS A 773 43.53 32.14 -8.86
C LYS A 773 43.29 30.95 -7.92
N ALA A 774 44.29 30.11 -7.69
CA ALA A 774 44.14 28.88 -6.90
C ALA A 774 43.93 29.16 -5.40
N THR A 775 44.51 30.23 -4.86
CA THR A 775 44.42 30.60 -3.43
C THR A 775 43.00 31.06 -3.05
N ASN A 776 42.32 31.81 -3.93
CA ASN A 776 40.93 32.25 -3.70
C ASN A 776 39.90 31.12 -3.87
N ILE A 777 40.17 30.11 -4.68
CA ILE A 777 39.28 28.94 -4.83
C ILE A 777 39.36 28.01 -3.60
N ILE A 778 40.53 27.91 -2.96
CA ILE A 778 40.71 27.11 -1.74
C ILE A 778 40.08 27.81 -0.53
N ALA A 779 40.16 29.16 -0.45
CA ALA A 779 39.49 29.93 0.59
C ALA A 779 37.95 29.85 0.51
N ARG A 780 37.37 29.74 -0.70
CA ARG A 780 35.92 29.59 -0.93
C ARG A 780 35.29 28.37 -0.26
N ARG A 781 36.06 27.30 -0.03
CA ARG A 781 35.54 26.06 0.58
C ARG A 781 35.57 26.03 2.11
N LYS A 782 35.98 27.14 2.76
CA LYS A 782 36.08 27.19 4.24
C LYS A 782 34.82 27.71 4.92
N TYR A 783 34.00 28.47 4.20
CA TYR A 783 32.75 29.04 4.71
C TYR A 783 31.59 28.70 3.78
N MET A 784 30.39 28.57 4.37
CA MET A 784 29.13 28.50 3.65
C MET A 784 28.21 29.62 4.11
N VAL A 785 27.45 30.17 3.17
CA VAL A 785 26.42 31.18 3.41
C VAL A 785 25.07 30.52 3.23
N THR A 786 24.14 30.70 4.17
CA THR A 786 22.77 30.20 4.05
C THR A 786 21.89 31.20 3.29
N PRO A 787 20.74 30.78 2.72
CA PRO A 787 19.78 31.70 2.07
C PRO A 787 19.23 32.81 2.98
N CYS A 788 19.36 32.70 4.30
CA CYS A 788 19.07 33.78 5.24
C CYS A 788 20.30 34.64 5.57
N ASN A 789 21.32 34.60 4.72
CA ASN A 789 22.56 35.39 4.77
C ASN A 789 23.43 35.18 6.01
N HIS A 790 23.25 34.08 6.75
CA HIS A 790 24.12 33.70 7.86
C HIS A 790 25.30 32.86 7.38
N VAL A 791 26.48 33.07 7.97
CA VAL A 791 27.72 32.43 7.54
C VAL A 791 28.23 31.45 8.60
N PHE A 792 28.69 30.28 8.15
CA PHE A 792 29.22 29.22 8.99
C PHE A 792 30.49 28.62 8.38
N HIS A 793 31.30 27.93 9.18
CA HIS A 793 32.28 27.00 8.62
C HIS A 793 31.57 25.93 7.78
N THR A 794 32.16 25.57 6.65
CA THR A 794 31.61 24.53 5.75
C THR A 794 31.37 23.23 6.50
N ASP A 795 32.36 22.74 7.26
CA ASP A 795 32.21 21.51 8.05
C ASP A 795 31.12 21.62 9.13
N CYS A 796 30.92 22.81 9.72
CA CYS A 796 29.91 23.01 10.74
C CYS A 796 28.49 22.95 10.16
N LEU A 797 28.27 23.64 9.02
CA LEU A 797 26.94 23.67 8.39
C LEU A 797 26.60 22.35 7.72
N GLU A 798 27.55 21.68 7.07
CA GLU A 798 27.33 20.35 6.48
C GLU A 798 26.92 19.33 7.55
N ASN A 799 27.63 19.31 8.68
CA ASN A 799 27.28 18.45 9.81
C ASN A 799 25.92 18.80 10.41
N TRP A 800 25.55 20.07 10.46
CA TRP A 800 24.23 20.52 10.91
C TRP A 800 23.11 20.06 9.96
N MET A 801 23.31 20.20 8.65
CA MET A 801 22.37 19.79 7.61
C MET A 801 22.10 18.28 7.57
N MET A 802 22.98 17.45 8.15
CA MET A 802 22.71 16.02 8.35
C MET A 802 21.59 15.77 9.37
N TYR A 803 21.41 16.66 10.35
CA TYR A 803 20.40 16.53 11.40
C TYR A 803 19.15 17.37 11.12
N LYS A 804 19.32 18.63 10.67
CA LYS A 804 18.20 19.57 10.43
C LYS A 804 18.48 20.49 9.25
N LEU A 805 17.47 20.68 8.39
CA LEU A 805 17.49 21.63 7.27
C LEU A 805 16.98 23.04 7.66
N GLN A 806 17.31 23.51 8.86
CA GLN A 806 16.94 24.83 9.40
C GLN A 806 18.20 25.64 9.72
N CYS A 807 18.17 26.98 9.62
CA CYS A 807 19.33 27.79 9.98
C CYS A 807 19.56 27.79 11.51
N PRO A 808 20.79 27.57 12.01
CA PRO A 808 21.10 27.62 13.45
C PRO A 808 20.81 28.97 14.12
N TYR A 809 20.81 30.06 13.36
CA TYR A 809 20.70 31.43 13.89
C TYR A 809 19.29 31.77 14.41
N ASN A 810 18.24 31.13 13.90
CA ASN A 810 16.84 31.38 14.32
C ASN A 810 16.53 30.99 15.79
N ASN A 811 17.51 30.45 16.53
CA ASN A 811 17.39 30.11 17.96
C ASN A 811 18.17 31.07 18.88
N ILE A 812 18.79 32.14 18.36
CA ILE A 812 19.68 33.02 19.14
C ILE A 812 19.16 34.47 19.22
N ASP A 813 18.16 34.84 18.43
CA ASP A 813 17.62 36.21 18.41
C ASP A 813 16.50 36.43 19.45
N ASP A 814 16.90 36.71 20.69
CA ASP A 814 16.30 37.82 21.45
C ASP A 814 17.32 38.38 22.46
N GLY A 815 17.99 39.45 22.05
CA GLY A 815 19.08 40.10 22.79
C GLY A 815 18.62 40.88 24.02
N SER A 816 18.07 40.20 25.02
CA SER A 816 18.03 40.70 26.40
C SER A 816 18.82 39.75 27.31
N ILE A 817 20.01 40.19 27.73
CA ILE A 817 20.88 39.46 28.65
C ILE A 817 20.17 39.40 30.02
N MET A 818 19.47 38.30 30.29
CA MET A 818 18.78 38.08 31.56
C MET A 818 19.75 37.61 32.65
N THR A 819 19.69 38.27 33.81
CA THR A 819 20.44 37.89 35.02
C THR A 819 19.93 36.56 35.58
N VAL A 820 20.74 35.80 36.33
CA VAL A 820 20.34 34.48 36.90
C VAL A 820 19.00 34.54 37.65
N THR A 821 18.72 35.66 38.31
CA THR A 821 17.49 35.91 39.07
C THR A 821 16.24 36.06 38.19
N GLU A 822 16.39 36.33 36.90
CA GLU A 822 15.29 36.49 35.94
C GLU A 822 14.99 35.19 35.19
N ARG A 823 15.95 34.24 35.14
CA ARG A 823 15.78 32.95 34.47
C ARG A 823 14.88 32.00 35.27
N GLN A 824 14.23 31.07 34.56
CA GLN A 824 13.47 29.96 35.15
C GLN A 824 14.01 28.66 34.55
N PHE A 825 14.68 27.86 35.37
CA PHE A 825 15.24 26.58 34.93
C PHE A 825 14.21 25.46 35.09
N LYS A 826 14.09 24.61 34.06
CA LYS A 826 13.11 23.53 34.00
C LYS A 826 13.75 22.14 33.94
N ALA A 827 15.03 22.04 33.60
CA ALA A 827 15.78 20.79 33.57
C ALA A 827 17.23 21.00 34.00
N CYS A 828 17.85 19.94 34.54
CA CYS A 828 19.27 19.94 34.87
C CYS A 828 20.02 18.85 34.08
N LEU A 829 21.12 19.22 33.44
CA LEU A 829 22.00 18.30 32.72
C LEU A 829 23.34 18.24 33.44
N PHE A 830 23.84 17.04 33.70
CA PHE A 830 25.05 16.82 34.49
C PHE A 830 26.12 16.15 33.64
N ASP A 831 27.35 16.65 33.67
CA ASP A 831 28.49 15.78 33.40
C ASP A 831 28.59 14.69 34.49
N MET A 832 29.52 13.75 34.34
CA MET A 832 29.76 12.69 35.31
C MET A 832 31.18 12.72 35.86
N ASP A 833 32.17 12.83 34.97
CA ASP A 833 33.58 12.53 35.26
C ASP A 833 34.26 13.78 35.82
N GLY A 834 34.49 13.81 37.14
CA GLY A 834 35.03 15.01 37.81
C GLY A 834 33.96 15.92 38.41
N LEU A 835 32.68 15.62 38.15
CA LEU A 835 31.53 16.33 38.73
C LEU A 835 30.66 15.46 39.65
N LEU A 836 30.12 14.34 39.16
CA LEU A 836 29.30 13.44 39.98
C LEU A 836 30.17 12.46 40.77
N ILE A 837 31.28 12.03 40.18
CA ILE A 837 32.25 11.11 40.77
C ILE A 837 33.66 11.69 40.67
N ASP A 838 34.51 11.38 41.65
CA ASP A 838 35.90 11.82 41.69
C ASP A 838 36.81 10.97 40.77
N SER A 839 36.48 10.98 39.48
CA SER A 839 37.25 10.25 38.47
C SER A 839 38.62 10.89 38.21
N GLU A 840 38.74 12.19 38.44
CA GLU A 840 39.96 12.98 38.22
C GLU A 840 41.10 12.55 39.16
N THR A 841 40.79 12.17 40.40
CA THR A 841 41.79 11.58 41.31
C THR A 841 42.32 10.26 40.77
N ILE A 842 41.45 9.38 40.26
CA ILE A 842 41.85 8.09 39.69
C ILE A 842 42.71 8.28 38.43
N TYR A 843 42.33 9.21 37.55
CA TYR A 843 43.15 9.57 36.39
C TYR A 843 44.54 10.07 36.81
N THR A 844 44.60 10.91 37.84
CA THR A 844 45.85 11.49 38.36
C THR A 844 46.76 10.41 38.96
N ILE A 845 46.22 9.52 39.81
CA ILE A 845 46.96 8.41 40.42
C ILE A 845 47.47 7.47 39.34
N SER A 846 46.61 7.07 38.40
CA SER A 846 46.95 6.12 37.35
C SER A 846 48.06 6.65 36.43
N PHE A 847 47.97 7.91 36.00
CA PHE A 847 49.03 8.53 35.20
C PHE A 847 50.32 8.71 36.01
N SER A 848 50.22 9.20 37.25
CA SER A 848 51.38 9.44 38.10
C SER A 848 52.12 8.15 38.45
N ASP A 849 51.41 7.05 38.71
CA ASP A 849 51.99 5.74 38.99
C ASP A 849 52.83 5.25 37.80
N ILE A 850 52.31 5.39 36.58
CA ILE A 850 53.03 4.98 35.37
C ILE A 850 54.24 5.90 35.11
N LEU A 851 54.09 7.21 35.24
CA LEU A 851 55.16 8.19 35.05
C LEU A 851 56.31 7.97 36.07
N LYS A 852 55.98 7.74 37.34
CA LYS A 852 56.97 7.53 38.41
C LYS A 852 57.67 6.19 38.29
N ASN A 853 56.91 5.10 38.15
CA ASN A 853 57.45 3.75 38.26
C ASN A 853 58.05 3.21 36.96
N LYS A 854 57.57 3.66 35.79
CA LYS A 854 58.01 3.15 34.49
C LYS A 854 58.96 4.10 33.75
N PHE A 855 58.83 5.41 33.93
CA PHE A 855 59.56 6.43 33.16
C PHE A 855 60.45 7.34 34.01
N ASN A 856 60.63 7.05 35.31
CA ASN A 856 61.47 7.83 36.23
C ASN A 856 61.15 9.34 36.22
N ARG A 857 59.87 9.71 36.19
CA ARG A 857 59.38 11.09 36.36
C ARG A 857 58.83 11.25 37.78
N PRO A 858 59.67 11.57 38.79
CA PRO A 858 59.28 11.58 40.20
C PRO A 858 58.18 12.59 40.54
N GLU A 859 58.04 13.65 39.73
CA GLU A 859 56.99 14.66 39.81
C GLU A 859 55.58 14.11 39.54
N GLY A 860 55.43 13.03 38.78
CA GLY A 860 54.13 12.50 38.35
C GLY A 860 53.37 13.45 37.43
N LEU A 861 52.06 13.29 37.33
CA LEU A 861 51.21 14.17 36.51
C LEU A 861 51.03 15.52 37.20
N THR A 862 51.53 16.60 36.59
CA THR A 862 51.44 17.97 37.09
C THR A 862 50.19 18.68 36.58
N TRP A 863 49.71 19.70 37.31
CA TRP A 863 48.44 20.38 37.02
C TRP A 863 48.46 21.18 35.70
N ASP A 864 49.60 21.72 35.30
CA ASP A 864 49.79 22.43 34.02
C ASP A 864 49.64 21.53 32.79
N VAL A 865 49.84 20.22 32.97
CA VAL A 865 49.56 19.20 31.95
C VAL A 865 48.14 18.69 32.12
N LYS A 866 47.72 18.37 33.35
CA LYS A 866 46.41 17.77 33.64
C LYS A 866 45.25 18.57 33.04
N VAL A 867 45.23 19.89 33.21
CA VAL A 867 44.18 20.76 32.64
C VAL A 867 44.10 20.65 31.11
N LYS A 868 45.22 20.38 30.42
CA LYS A 868 45.28 20.19 28.97
C LYS A 868 44.83 18.80 28.53
N LEU A 869 44.83 17.82 29.43
CA LEU A 869 44.38 16.46 29.15
C LEU A 869 42.86 16.31 29.27
N GLN A 870 42.21 17.15 30.09
CA GLN A 870 40.79 17.09 30.36
C GLN A 870 39.96 17.27 29.09
N GLY A 871 38.98 16.38 28.89
CA GLY A 871 38.10 16.38 27.71
C GLY A 871 38.73 15.84 26.41
N LEU A 872 40.01 15.44 26.40
CA LEU A 872 40.62 14.81 25.23
C LEU A 872 40.37 13.29 25.19
N PRO A 873 40.18 12.70 23.98
CA PRO A 873 40.22 11.24 23.81
C PRO A 873 41.52 10.64 24.36
N GLY A 874 41.43 9.45 24.96
CA GLY A 874 42.55 8.79 25.67
C GLY A 874 43.89 8.74 24.92
N PRO A 875 43.94 8.35 23.63
CA PRO A 875 45.18 8.39 22.84
C PRO A 875 45.72 9.81 22.63
N GLN A 876 44.85 10.81 22.43
CA GLN A 876 45.28 12.20 22.27
C GLN A 876 45.82 12.79 23.58
N ALA A 877 45.16 12.52 24.70
CA ALA A 877 45.67 12.88 26.03
C ALA A 877 47.03 12.23 26.31
N SER A 878 47.19 10.96 25.93
CA SER A 878 48.46 10.25 26.07
C SER A 878 49.57 10.85 25.20
N GLN A 879 49.24 11.33 23.99
CA GLN A 879 50.19 12.03 23.13
C GLN A 879 50.65 13.36 23.75
N VAL A 880 49.73 14.16 24.30
CA VAL A 880 50.07 15.42 24.98
C VAL A 880 51.00 15.18 26.17
N ALA A 881 50.75 14.11 26.94
CA ALA A 881 51.64 13.70 28.03
C ALA A 881 53.03 13.26 27.53
N ILE A 882 53.10 12.48 26.44
CA ILE A 882 54.36 12.05 25.82
C ILE A 882 55.20 13.25 25.40
N ASP A 883 54.57 14.23 24.73
CA ASP A 883 55.25 15.42 24.23
C ASP A 883 55.77 16.29 25.38
N HIS A 884 54.98 16.43 26.46
CA HIS A 884 55.37 17.23 27.62
C HIS A 884 56.51 16.60 28.44
N TYR A 885 56.41 15.31 28.76
CA TYR A 885 57.42 14.61 29.59
C TYR A 885 58.63 14.09 28.79
N GLY A 886 58.68 14.37 27.48
CA GLY A 886 59.77 14.00 26.59
C GLY A 886 59.90 12.48 26.40
N LEU A 887 58.78 11.77 26.32
CA LEU A 887 58.73 10.30 26.19
C LEU A 887 58.69 9.83 24.73
N ALA A 888 58.88 10.74 23.78
CA ALA A 888 58.82 10.46 22.35
C ALA A 888 59.90 9.44 21.96
N GLY A 889 59.47 8.26 21.50
CA GLY A 889 60.34 7.13 21.15
C GLY A 889 60.56 6.10 22.27
N GLU A 890 60.12 6.38 23.50
CA GLU A 890 60.14 5.41 24.61
C GLU A 890 58.81 4.63 24.72
N ILE A 891 57.70 5.26 24.38
CA ILE A 891 56.37 4.65 24.35
C ILE A 891 55.49 5.35 23.31
N THR A 892 54.58 4.61 22.70
CA THR A 892 53.55 5.18 21.82
C THR A 892 52.34 5.67 22.61
N ALA A 893 51.57 6.61 22.04
CA ALA A 893 50.35 7.12 22.68
C ALA A 893 49.34 6.01 23.02
N ASP A 894 49.18 5.02 22.15
CA ASP A 894 48.29 3.88 22.36
C ASP A 894 48.79 2.99 23.51
N GLU A 895 50.10 2.70 23.57
CA GLU A 895 50.67 1.90 24.66
C GLU A 895 50.55 2.61 26.02
N LEU A 896 50.77 3.92 26.07
CA LEU A 896 50.59 4.70 27.30
C LEU A 896 49.13 4.73 27.74
N TYR A 897 48.21 4.89 26.78
CA TYR A 897 46.78 4.81 27.03
C TYR A 897 46.37 3.43 27.58
N GLN A 898 46.89 2.33 27.03
CA GLN A 898 46.59 0.97 27.51
C GLN A 898 47.10 0.74 28.93
N LEU A 899 48.32 1.19 29.26
CA LEU A 899 48.88 1.05 30.62
C LEU A 899 48.08 1.84 31.65
N THR A 900 47.74 3.09 31.32
CA THR A 900 46.96 3.95 32.22
C THR A 900 45.52 3.44 32.34
N SER A 901 44.89 2.97 31.26
CA SER A 901 43.55 2.36 31.29
C SER A 901 43.51 1.09 32.15
N LYS A 902 44.52 0.23 32.06
CA LYS A 902 44.62 -0.97 32.90
C LYS A 902 44.72 -0.61 34.38
N ARG A 903 45.53 0.40 34.73
CA ARG A 903 45.65 0.87 36.11
C ARG A 903 44.36 1.51 36.62
N GLN A 904 43.67 2.25 35.76
CA GLN A 904 42.35 2.83 36.04
C GLN A 904 41.31 1.75 36.34
N GLU A 905 41.27 0.65 35.58
CA GLU A 905 40.34 -0.47 35.79
C GLU A 905 40.45 -1.11 37.18
N GLU A 906 41.65 -1.15 37.75
CA GLU A 906 41.89 -1.64 39.12
C GLU A 906 41.31 -0.70 40.18
N LEU A 907 41.22 0.60 39.87
CA LEU A 907 40.87 1.66 40.83
C LEU A 907 39.42 2.15 40.71
N TRP A 908 38.74 1.92 39.58
CA TRP A 908 37.34 2.34 39.40
C TRP A 908 36.38 1.84 40.48
N PRO A 909 36.51 0.62 41.04
CA PRO A 909 35.66 0.18 42.15
C PRO A 909 35.78 1.04 43.42
N GLU A 910 36.86 1.82 43.56
CA GLU A 910 37.12 2.69 44.72
C GLU A 910 36.70 4.15 44.47
N VAL A 911 36.24 4.52 43.26
CA VAL A 911 35.88 5.92 42.95
C VAL A 911 34.72 6.37 43.82
N ALA A 912 34.87 7.52 44.47
CA ALA A 912 33.88 8.10 45.35
C ALA A 912 32.93 9.06 44.61
N VAL A 913 31.73 9.23 45.15
CA VAL A 913 30.81 10.32 44.76
C VAL A 913 31.33 11.62 45.35
N LEU A 914 31.30 12.72 44.57
CA LEU A 914 31.79 14.01 45.05
C LEU A 914 30.84 14.65 46.08
N PRO A 915 31.35 15.49 47.01
CA PRO A 915 30.55 16.15 48.02
C PRO A 915 29.37 16.94 47.42
N GLY A 916 28.20 16.89 48.07
CA GLY A 916 27.00 17.61 47.64
C GLY A 916 26.17 16.94 46.53
N VAL A 917 26.74 16.01 45.75
CA VAL A 917 26.06 15.34 44.62
C VAL A 917 24.80 14.60 45.07
N GLU A 918 24.91 13.70 46.04
CA GLU A 918 23.76 12.88 46.46
C GLU A 918 22.61 13.74 47.01
N LYS A 919 22.95 14.79 47.77
CA LYS A 919 21.97 15.74 48.30
C LYS A 919 21.24 16.48 47.17
N LEU A 920 21.98 16.96 46.16
CA LEU A 920 21.42 17.67 45.02
C LEU A 920 20.52 16.78 44.15
N ILE A 921 21.00 15.60 43.76
CA ILE A 921 20.23 14.69 42.90
C ILE A 921 18.94 14.23 43.58
N ARG A 922 18.98 13.94 44.89
CA ARG A 922 17.77 13.59 45.66
C ARG A 922 16.79 14.76 45.75
N TYR A 923 17.30 15.98 45.97
CA TYR A 923 16.47 17.19 45.97
C TYR A 923 15.74 17.40 44.64
N LEU A 924 16.47 17.34 43.52
CA LEU A 924 15.89 17.51 42.19
C LEU A 924 14.85 16.44 41.88
N LYS A 925 15.10 15.21 42.33
CA LYS A 925 14.14 14.11 42.18
C LYS A 925 12.87 14.34 43.00
N GLU A 926 12.99 14.81 44.23
CA GLU A 926 11.85 15.16 45.09
C GLU A 926 11.01 16.30 44.50
N LYS A 927 11.66 17.27 43.85
CA LYS A 927 11.01 18.39 43.15
C LYS A 927 10.48 18.04 41.76
N ASN A 928 10.65 16.79 41.30
CA ASN A 928 10.29 16.33 39.96
C ASN A 928 10.94 17.16 38.83
N ILE A 929 12.17 17.65 39.05
CA ILE A 929 12.95 18.30 38.00
C ILE A 929 13.56 17.21 37.10
N PRO A 930 13.32 17.24 35.77
CA PRO A 930 13.97 16.36 34.81
C PRO A 930 15.50 16.48 34.86
N ILE A 931 16.18 15.35 35.01
CA ILE A 931 17.64 15.27 35.08
C ILE A 931 18.22 14.24 34.12
N CYS A 932 19.37 14.56 33.52
CA CYS A 932 20.09 13.67 32.59
C CYS A 932 21.61 13.72 32.83
N VAL A 933 22.27 12.55 32.74
CA VAL A 933 23.73 12.44 32.71
C VAL A 933 24.21 12.52 31.27
N CYS A 934 25.18 13.38 30.99
CA CYS A 934 25.77 13.65 29.68
C CYS A 934 27.30 13.51 29.76
N THR A 935 27.81 12.28 29.63
CA THR A 935 29.24 11.97 29.83
C THR A 935 29.97 11.68 28.52
N SER A 936 31.23 12.12 28.43
CA SER A 936 32.12 11.74 27.32
C SER A 936 32.64 10.29 27.43
N SER A 937 32.42 9.62 28.57
CA SER A 937 32.76 8.20 28.73
C SER A 937 31.92 7.31 27.80
N HIS A 938 32.55 6.29 27.23
CA HIS A 938 31.85 5.21 26.51
C HIS A 938 31.03 4.35 27.47
N SER A 939 30.02 3.65 26.95
CA SER A 939 29.06 2.85 27.72
C SER A 939 29.71 1.83 28.66
N ASP A 940 30.80 1.18 28.23
CA ASP A 940 31.50 0.20 29.06
C ASP A 940 32.22 0.84 30.25
N LYS A 941 32.86 2.00 30.03
CA LYS A 941 33.54 2.76 31.08
C LYS A 941 32.54 3.40 32.03
N TYR A 942 31.43 3.91 31.52
CA TYR A 942 30.31 4.40 32.33
C TYR A 942 29.85 3.31 33.31
N LYS A 943 29.52 2.12 32.80
CA LYS A 943 29.10 0.99 33.65
C LYS A 943 30.13 0.65 34.71
N LEU A 944 31.41 0.60 34.35
CA LEU A 944 32.48 0.26 35.28
C LEU A 944 32.59 1.28 36.42
N LYS A 945 32.57 2.58 36.09
CA LYS A 945 32.66 3.70 37.04
C LYS A 945 31.43 3.84 37.95
N THR A 946 30.25 3.42 37.49
CA THR A 946 28.99 3.62 38.24
C THR A 946 28.43 2.34 38.85
N SER A 947 29.03 1.17 38.62
CA SER A 947 28.50 -0.15 39.02
C SER A 947 28.25 -0.31 40.53
N HIS A 948 29.05 0.35 41.36
CA HIS A 948 28.93 0.36 42.83
C HIS A 948 28.10 1.53 43.38
N HIS A 949 27.70 2.48 42.52
CA HIS A 949 26.88 3.66 42.86
C HIS A 949 25.46 3.59 42.27
N GLN A 950 24.94 2.39 42.01
CA GLN A 950 23.65 2.19 41.34
C GLN A 950 22.48 2.94 42.00
N ALA A 951 22.47 3.02 43.34
CA ALA A 951 21.41 3.72 44.07
C ALA A 951 21.30 5.21 43.71
N LEU A 952 22.43 5.86 43.39
CA LEU A 952 22.46 7.25 42.95
C LEU A 952 22.08 7.36 41.46
N PHE A 953 22.73 6.59 40.59
CA PHE A 953 22.54 6.70 39.13
C PHE A 953 21.16 6.21 38.66
N GLN A 954 20.48 5.35 39.44
CA GLN A 954 19.07 4.99 39.18
C GLN A 954 18.11 6.20 39.29
N LEU A 955 18.46 7.25 40.04
CA LEU A 955 17.61 8.44 40.20
C LEU A 955 17.45 9.24 38.89
N PHE A 956 18.35 9.05 37.93
CA PHE A 956 18.26 9.61 36.58
C PHE A 956 17.29 8.86 35.66
N ASP A 957 16.60 7.82 36.15
CA ASP A 957 15.61 7.02 35.40
C ASP A 957 16.16 6.33 34.13
N GLY A 958 17.48 6.28 33.94
CA GLY A 958 18.10 5.81 32.69
C GLY A 958 18.30 6.90 31.63
N ASN A 959 18.08 8.18 31.97
CA ASN A 959 18.42 9.33 31.13
C ASN A 959 19.94 9.55 31.14
N VAL A 960 20.67 8.72 30.39
CA VAL A 960 22.14 8.74 30.32
C VAL A 960 22.59 8.75 28.87
N ILE A 961 23.37 9.76 28.50
CA ILE A 961 24.03 9.90 27.22
C ILE A 961 25.52 9.66 27.39
N THR A 962 26.06 8.71 26.65
CA THR A 962 27.47 8.32 26.63
C THR A 962 28.14 8.77 25.34
N GLY A 963 29.47 8.92 25.36
CA GLY A 963 30.25 9.45 24.23
C GLY A 963 30.28 8.53 22.99
N ASP A 964 29.94 7.25 23.16
CA ASP A 964 29.82 6.26 22.08
C ASP A 964 28.39 6.17 21.51
N ASN A 965 27.48 7.05 21.91
CA ASN A 965 26.15 7.11 21.34
C ASN A 965 26.22 7.39 19.81
N PRO A 966 25.59 6.58 18.96
CA PRO A 966 25.69 6.69 17.50
C PRO A 966 25.37 8.08 16.94
N THR A 967 24.48 8.84 17.60
CA THR A 967 24.06 10.17 17.17
C THR A 967 25.16 11.21 17.33
N ILE A 968 26.07 11.06 18.30
CA ILE A 968 27.12 12.05 18.64
C ILE A 968 28.55 11.48 18.52
N LEU A 969 28.71 10.29 17.92
CA LEU A 969 30.02 9.67 17.71
C LEU A 969 30.94 10.63 16.93
N ASN A 970 32.15 10.88 17.45
CA ASN A 970 33.13 11.87 16.95
C ASN A 970 32.68 13.34 17.04
N LYS A 971 31.62 13.67 17.80
CA LYS A 971 31.08 15.02 17.99
C LYS A 971 30.99 15.40 19.48
N GLY A 972 32.01 15.00 20.25
CA GLY A 972 32.10 15.24 21.69
C GLY A 972 32.33 16.70 22.08
N LYS A 973 32.42 16.96 23.38
CA LYS A 973 32.79 18.27 23.93
C LYS A 973 34.13 18.73 23.29
N PRO A 974 34.25 19.98 22.82
CA PRO A 974 33.47 21.16 23.19
C PRO A 974 32.27 21.47 22.29
N LEU A 975 31.84 20.56 21.40
CA LEU A 975 30.61 20.76 20.63
C LEU A 975 29.37 20.54 21.53
N PRO A 976 28.23 21.23 21.27
CA PRO A 976 27.07 21.20 22.15
C PRO A 976 26.18 19.96 22.02
N PHE A 977 26.48 19.05 21.08
CA PHE A 977 25.59 17.95 20.68
C PHE A 977 25.19 17.02 21.83
N ILE A 978 26.08 16.77 22.79
CA ILE A 978 25.79 15.89 23.93
C ILE A 978 24.68 16.46 24.82
N TRP A 979 24.65 17.78 25.01
CA TRP A 979 23.63 18.47 25.81
C TRP A 979 22.29 18.53 25.08
N TRP A 980 22.30 18.77 23.77
CA TRP A 980 21.08 18.74 22.96
C TRP A 980 20.44 17.35 22.96
N LEU A 981 21.24 16.29 22.82
CA LEU A 981 20.72 14.92 22.89
C LEU A 981 20.18 14.57 24.28
N GLY A 982 20.85 15.06 25.35
CA GLY A 982 20.34 14.92 26.72
C GLY A 982 19.00 15.61 26.91
N LEU A 983 18.86 16.85 26.45
CA LEU A 983 17.61 17.61 26.50
C LEU A 983 16.50 16.97 25.65
N GLU A 984 16.81 16.54 24.43
CA GLU A 984 15.88 15.81 23.55
C GLU A 984 15.37 14.53 24.21
N THR A 985 16.25 13.81 24.91
CA THR A 985 15.90 12.61 25.68
C THR A 985 14.92 12.93 26.81
N LEU A 986 15.15 14.03 27.54
CA LEU A 986 14.23 14.49 28.58
C LEU A 986 12.88 14.90 27.99
N ASN A 987 12.87 15.75 26.96
CA ASN A 987 11.65 16.23 26.31
C ASN A 987 10.81 15.08 25.75
N SER A 988 11.44 14.12 25.08
CA SER A 988 10.76 12.94 24.53
C SER A 988 10.16 12.06 25.62
N ARG A 989 10.88 11.88 26.74
CA ARG A 989 10.44 10.99 27.83
C ARG A 989 9.32 11.60 28.67
N TYR A 990 9.42 12.88 29.00
CA TYR A 990 8.48 13.57 29.87
C TYR A 990 7.38 14.32 29.09
N GLY A 991 7.43 14.31 27.75
CA GLY A 991 6.45 15.00 26.90
C GLY A 991 6.49 16.52 27.05
N THR A 992 7.68 17.07 27.24
CA THR A 992 7.91 18.51 27.48
C THR A 992 8.55 19.21 26.29
N ASP A 993 8.46 20.53 26.25
CA ASP A 993 9.11 21.39 25.26
C ASP A 993 10.09 22.34 25.96
N ILE A 994 11.04 21.78 26.71
CA ILE A 994 12.05 22.54 27.45
C ILE A 994 13.10 23.00 26.44
N LYS A 995 13.42 24.30 26.46
CA LYS A 995 14.44 24.89 25.58
C LYS A 995 15.83 24.84 26.22
N PRO A 996 16.92 24.93 25.43
CA PRO A 996 18.27 24.92 25.99
C PRO A 996 18.55 26.04 26.99
N GLU A 997 17.99 27.22 26.78
CA GLU A 997 18.07 28.38 27.69
C GLU A 997 17.39 28.17 29.06
N GLU A 998 16.48 27.19 29.14
CA GLU A 998 15.79 26.78 30.36
C GLU A 998 16.51 25.63 31.08
N CYS A 999 17.69 25.23 30.59
CA CYS A 999 18.50 24.15 31.16
C CYS A 999 19.64 24.69 32.02
N LEU A 1000 19.81 24.10 33.19
CA LEU A 1000 20.97 24.30 34.04
C LEU A 1000 21.97 23.16 33.82
N ILE A 1001 23.18 23.49 33.36
CA ILE A 1001 24.22 22.52 33.04
C ILE A 1001 25.26 22.53 34.16
N PHE A 1002 25.61 21.38 34.70
CA PHE A 1002 26.67 21.25 35.68
C PHE A 1002 27.88 20.60 35.03
N GLU A 1003 29.06 21.20 35.21
CA GLU A 1003 30.29 20.71 34.61
C GLU A 1003 31.54 21.07 35.42
N ASP A 1004 32.61 20.27 35.34
CA ASP A 1004 33.91 20.49 36.01
C ASP A 1004 35.01 21.00 35.04
N ALA A 1005 35.01 20.54 33.79
CA ALA A 1005 36.08 20.78 32.83
C ALA A 1005 35.81 21.94 31.86
N MET A 1006 36.85 22.68 31.50
CA MET A 1006 36.77 23.83 30.58
C MET A 1006 36.16 23.49 29.19
N PRO A 1007 36.53 22.40 28.50
CA PRO A 1007 35.88 22.03 27.22
C PRO A 1007 34.38 21.78 27.36
N GLY A 1008 33.94 21.24 28.49
CA GLY A 1008 32.54 21.02 28.75
C GLY A 1008 31.79 22.29 29.13
N PHE A 1009 32.42 23.21 29.86
CA PHE A 1009 31.87 24.55 30.09
C PHE A 1009 31.58 25.25 28.76
N ILE A 1010 32.56 25.22 27.85
CA ILE A 1010 32.42 25.78 26.50
C ILE A 1010 31.27 25.07 25.75
N SER A 1011 31.18 23.74 25.86
CA SER A 1011 30.11 22.96 25.25
C SER A 1011 28.72 23.33 25.79
N GLY A 1012 28.57 23.51 27.11
CA GLY A 1012 27.30 23.90 27.73
C GLY A 1012 26.90 25.33 27.39
N LYS A 1013 27.87 26.26 27.36
CA LYS A 1013 27.65 27.62 26.86
C LYS A 1013 27.16 27.60 25.41
N ARG A 1014 27.81 26.80 24.55
CA ARG A 1014 27.44 26.66 23.12
C ARG A 1014 26.08 26.01 22.92
N SER A 1015 25.59 25.22 23.87
CA SER A 1015 24.26 24.62 23.76
C SER A 1015 23.14 25.63 24.03
N GLY A 1016 23.47 26.81 24.58
CA GLY A 1016 22.52 27.83 25.04
C GLY A 1016 22.13 27.68 26.52
N GLY A 1017 22.68 26.70 27.25
CA GLY A 1017 22.38 26.48 28.66
C GLY A 1017 23.17 27.41 29.59
N TYR A 1018 22.68 27.57 30.83
CA TYR A 1018 23.42 28.26 31.87
C TYR A 1018 24.32 27.26 32.61
N VAL A 1019 25.62 27.55 32.74
CA VAL A 1019 26.58 26.55 33.23
C VAL A 1019 27.01 26.84 34.68
N VAL A 1020 26.79 25.88 35.57
CA VAL A 1020 27.42 25.83 36.90
C VAL A 1020 28.73 25.08 36.77
N TRP A 1021 29.83 25.84 36.78
CA TRP A 1021 31.18 25.31 36.64
C TRP A 1021 31.77 24.98 38.02
N VAL A 1022 32.18 23.74 38.23
CA VAL A 1022 32.74 23.24 39.50
C VAL A 1022 34.15 22.68 39.25
N PRO A 1023 35.15 23.52 38.92
CA PRO A 1023 36.50 23.06 38.66
C PRO A 1023 37.26 22.71 39.95
N ASP A 1024 38.27 21.83 39.86
CA ASP A 1024 39.23 21.64 40.95
C ASP A 1024 39.98 22.95 41.24
N SER A 1025 40.15 23.29 42.52
CA SER A 1025 40.80 24.55 42.92
C SER A 1025 42.22 24.70 42.36
N ARG A 1026 42.93 23.59 42.16
CA ARG A 1026 44.28 23.58 41.58
C ARG A 1026 44.29 23.84 40.07
N ALA A 1027 43.17 23.65 39.38
CA ALA A 1027 43.03 24.03 37.98
C ALA A 1027 42.93 25.56 37.83
N LEU A 1028 42.22 26.23 38.76
CA LEU A 1028 42.07 27.68 38.77
C LEU A 1028 43.40 28.42 39.01
N GLU A 1029 44.34 27.81 39.73
CA GLU A 1029 45.69 28.39 39.94
C GLU A 1029 46.53 28.47 38.65
N VAL A 1030 46.19 27.65 37.64
CA VAL A 1030 46.96 27.49 36.40
C VAL A 1030 46.31 28.18 35.21
N ILE A 1031 44.98 28.30 35.21
CA ILE A 1031 44.23 28.97 34.13
C ILE A 1031 44.33 30.49 34.34
N PRO A 1032 44.72 31.28 33.34
CA PRO A 1032 44.80 32.74 33.48
C PRO A 1032 43.45 33.37 33.84
N ASP A 1033 43.43 34.28 34.82
CA ASP A 1033 42.21 35.01 35.24
C ASP A 1033 41.47 35.69 34.07
N SER A 1034 42.21 36.15 33.05
CA SER A 1034 41.64 36.75 31.84
C SER A 1034 40.79 35.75 31.03
N GLU A 1035 41.19 34.48 31.04
CA GLU A 1035 40.49 33.41 30.32
C GLU A 1035 39.24 32.97 31.09
N ILE A 1036 39.33 32.86 32.42
CA ILE A 1036 38.19 32.59 33.30
C ILE A 1036 37.11 33.68 33.16
N LYS A 1037 37.49 34.96 33.23
CA LYS A 1037 36.55 36.09 33.05
C LYS A 1037 35.90 36.08 31.67
N LYS A 1038 36.64 35.71 30.62
CA LYS A 1038 36.11 35.60 29.26
C LYS A 1038 35.11 34.45 29.09
N LEU A 1039 35.34 33.33 29.78
CA LEU A 1039 34.45 32.18 29.73
C LEU A 1039 33.12 32.48 30.41
N VAL A 1040 33.19 32.95 31.66
CA VAL A 1040 32.04 33.17 32.56
C VAL A 1040 31.26 34.45 32.24
N GLY A 1041 31.93 35.46 31.67
CA GLY A 1041 31.38 36.80 31.39
C GLY A 1041 31.61 37.77 32.55
N GLU A 1042 31.62 39.08 32.27
CA GLU A 1042 31.94 40.12 33.28
C GLU A 1042 30.98 40.13 34.47
N ASN A 1043 29.73 39.66 34.28
CA ASN A 1043 28.69 39.58 35.30
C ASN A 1043 28.09 38.16 35.46
N ASN A 1044 28.87 37.09 35.25
CA ASN A 1044 28.36 35.70 35.28
C ASN A 1044 27.22 35.45 34.27
N GLU A 1045 27.33 36.02 33.08
CA GLU A 1045 26.27 35.99 32.06
C GLU A 1045 26.03 34.60 31.47
N HIS A 1046 27.09 33.78 31.44
CA HIS A 1046 27.10 32.48 30.81
C HIS A 1046 27.24 31.32 31.79
N GLY A 1047 27.56 31.62 33.05
CA GLY A 1047 27.73 30.61 34.08
C GLY A 1047 28.21 31.18 35.40
N VAL A 1048 28.38 30.32 36.39
CA VAL A 1048 28.93 30.65 37.71
C VAL A 1048 30.01 29.64 38.06
N ILE A 1049 30.99 30.05 38.86
CA ILE A 1049 32.01 29.15 39.41
C ILE A 1049 31.65 28.81 40.86
N LEU A 1050 31.66 27.54 41.21
CA LEU A 1050 31.55 27.05 42.58
C LEU A 1050 32.78 26.19 42.92
N GLU A 1051 33.21 26.20 44.18
CA GLU A 1051 34.29 25.31 44.62
C GLU A 1051 33.78 23.87 44.86
N SER A 1052 32.49 23.73 45.17
CA SER A 1052 31.85 22.44 45.47
C SER A 1052 30.33 22.51 45.22
N LEU A 1053 29.73 21.38 44.88
CA LEU A 1053 28.27 21.25 44.79
C LEU A 1053 27.58 21.39 46.16
N GLU A 1054 28.31 21.35 47.28
CA GLU A 1054 27.76 21.67 48.61
C GLU A 1054 27.35 23.14 48.76
N GLU A 1055 27.98 24.03 47.99
CA GLU A 1055 27.69 25.47 47.96
C GLU A 1055 26.50 25.80 47.06
N PHE A 1056 26.09 24.87 46.20
CA PHE A 1056 24.97 25.05 45.31
C PHE A 1056 23.66 25.15 46.10
N LYS A 1057 22.96 26.27 45.94
CA LYS A 1057 21.66 26.55 46.56
C LYS A 1057 20.57 26.53 45.49
N PRO A 1058 19.82 25.42 45.33
CA PRO A 1058 18.80 25.29 44.28
C PRO A 1058 17.76 26.42 44.28
N GLU A 1059 17.48 27.01 45.44
CA GLU A 1059 16.47 28.07 45.58
C GLU A 1059 16.84 29.34 44.80
N LEU A 1060 18.14 29.62 44.63
CA LEU A 1060 18.62 30.78 43.85
C LEU A 1060 18.36 30.65 42.36
N TYR A 1061 18.14 29.41 41.89
CA TYR A 1061 17.91 29.06 40.49
C TYR A 1061 16.43 28.72 40.21
N LYS A 1062 15.53 28.92 41.20
CA LYS A 1062 14.09 28.60 41.09
C LYS A 1062 13.82 27.14 40.69
N LEU A 1063 14.67 26.22 41.15
CA LEU A 1063 14.55 24.77 40.95
C LEU A 1063 13.62 24.10 41.98
#